data_AF-A0A8I1W6C4-F1
#
_entry.id   AF-A0A8I1W6C4-F1
#
_cell.length_a   1.000
_cell.length_b   1.000
_cell.length_c   1.000
_cell.angle_alpha   90.00
_cell.angle_beta   90.00
_cell.angle_gamma   90.00
#
_symmetry.space_group_name_H-M   'P 1'
#
loop_
_entity.id
_entity.type
_entity.pdbx_description
1 polymer ?
#
loop_
_entity_poly.entity_id
_entity_poly.type
_entity_poly.pdbx_seq_one_letter_code
_entity_poly.pdbx_strand_id
1 'polypeptide(L)'
;MLEAYRQHVAERAAEGVVAKPLDAAQAAALVELLKAPPVGEEAFLLDLLANRIPPGVDEAAYVKAGFLAAVARGEAHSPIVSAEYATELLGTMQGGYNIQPLIDLLDDARLAPIAAKALSQTLLMFDSFYDVEDKAKAGNDFARQVIRSWAEAEWYLSRPAVADKMTVTVFKVSGETNTDDLSPAPDAWSRPDIPLHALAMLKNPRDGIDPDQPGSIGPIKQLDALKQKGFPLAYVGDVVGTGSSRKSATNSVLWFMGDDIPFVPNKRGGGVVLGSKIAPIFFNTMEDAGALPIEVDVSLLKMGDVIDIFPYLGEIRRHDSGELVARFSLKTDVLLDEVRAGGRIPLIIGRGLTAKARESLGLPASDVFKTPAAAPDTGKGYTLAQKMVGKACGVAGVRPGTYCEPKMTSVGSQDTTGPMTRDELKDLACLGFSADLTMQSFCHTAAYPKPVDVQTHHTLPDFIMNRGGVALRPGDGVIHSWLNRMLLPDTVGTGGDSHTRFPIGISFPAGSGLVAFAAATGVMPLDMPESVLVRFSGEMQPGITLRDLVHAIPYYAIQQGLLTVEKQGKKNIFSGRILEIEGLSQLKVEQAFELADASAERSAAGCTIKLDKEPIIEYLNSNIVLLKWMIAEGYGDRRTLERRIQGMEAWLADPKLMSADADAEYSAVIDIDLNAIREPILCAPNDPDDARLLSSVAGDKIDEVFIGSCMTNIGHFRAAGKMLDKFKGQIPTRLWIAPPTKMDAAQLTEEGYYGVYGRSGARIEIPGCSLCMGNQARVRDGATVVSTSTRNFPNRLGTGANVYLASAELAALSAVLGRIPSVDEYLAAMREVDATAADTYRYLNFNHLPEYTAKANAVIFQTAV
;
A
#
# COMPACT_ATOMS: atom_id res chain seq x y z
N MET A 1 36.45 -7.46 8.20
CA MET A 1 35.38 -6.96 7.30
C MET A 1 35.53 -7.53 5.89
N LEU A 2 36.60 -7.23 5.15
CA LEU A 2 36.76 -7.64 3.73
C LEU A 2 36.56 -9.14 3.48
N GLU A 3 37.18 -10.00 4.28
CA GLU A 3 37.05 -11.46 4.14
C GLU A 3 35.60 -11.92 4.30
N ALA A 4 34.93 -11.51 5.38
CA ALA A 4 33.52 -11.82 5.62
C ALA A 4 32.61 -11.27 4.52
N TYR A 5 32.87 -10.05 4.03
CA TYR A 5 32.09 -9.47 2.93
C TYR A 5 32.29 -10.23 1.61
N ARG A 6 33.51 -10.65 1.29
CA ARG A 6 33.80 -11.48 0.10
C ARG A 6 33.15 -12.85 0.18
N GLN A 7 33.15 -13.45 1.38
CA GLN A 7 32.42 -14.69 1.61
C GLN A 7 30.92 -14.49 1.36
N HIS A 8 30.33 -13.43 1.90
CA HIS A 8 28.92 -13.08 1.65
C HIS A 8 28.63 -12.82 0.16
N VAL A 9 29.53 -12.15 -0.56
CA VAL A 9 29.42 -11.98 -2.02
C VAL A 9 29.40 -13.33 -2.72
N ALA A 10 30.28 -14.26 -2.35
CA ALA A 10 30.34 -15.59 -2.94
C ALA A 10 29.09 -16.43 -2.63
N GLU A 11 28.59 -16.38 -1.37
CA GLU A 11 27.35 -17.03 -0.95
C GLU A 11 26.16 -16.52 -1.75
N ARG A 12 26.03 -15.20 -1.91
CA ARG A 12 24.96 -14.56 -2.70
C ARG A 12 25.08 -14.85 -4.19
N ALA A 13 26.29 -14.87 -4.73
CA ALA A 13 26.52 -15.24 -6.13
C ALA A 13 26.12 -16.69 -6.42
N ALA A 14 26.28 -17.61 -5.47
CA ALA A 14 25.81 -18.99 -5.60
C ALA A 14 24.27 -19.11 -5.66
N GLU A 15 23.57 -18.15 -5.07
CA GLU A 15 22.11 -17.98 -5.19
C GLU A 15 21.69 -17.18 -6.45
N GLY A 16 22.64 -16.68 -7.24
CA GLY A 16 22.39 -15.88 -8.43
C GLY A 16 22.00 -14.42 -8.14
N VAL A 17 22.33 -13.90 -6.95
CA VAL A 17 21.96 -12.54 -6.53
C VAL A 17 23.17 -11.73 -6.07
N VAL A 18 23.05 -10.40 -6.13
CA VAL A 18 24.09 -9.47 -5.66
C VAL A 18 24.16 -9.43 -4.14
N ALA A 19 25.32 -9.07 -3.58
CA ALA A 19 25.48 -8.90 -2.14
C ALA A 19 24.51 -7.85 -1.56
N LYS A 20 24.11 -8.05 -0.30
CA LYS A 20 23.34 -7.06 0.46
C LYS A 20 24.13 -5.74 0.61
N PRO A 21 23.45 -4.59 0.73
CA PRO A 21 24.10 -3.34 1.11
C PRO A 21 24.82 -3.47 2.45
N LEU A 22 25.83 -2.63 2.67
CA LEU A 22 26.59 -2.62 3.93
C LEU A 22 25.70 -2.13 5.07
N ASP A 23 25.76 -2.82 6.20
CA ASP A 23 25.19 -2.35 7.45
C ASP A 23 26.09 -1.30 8.14
N ALA A 24 25.60 -0.71 9.23
CA ALA A 24 26.32 0.34 9.95
C ALA A 24 27.66 -0.14 10.56
N ALA A 25 27.75 -1.40 11.01
CA ALA A 25 28.98 -1.95 11.58
C ALA A 25 30.03 -2.21 10.48
N GLN A 26 29.59 -2.69 9.32
CA GLN A 26 30.41 -2.85 8.14
C GLN A 26 30.86 -1.50 7.58
N ALA A 27 29.99 -0.49 7.55
CA ALA A 27 30.35 0.87 7.17
C ALA A 27 31.40 1.47 8.14
N ALA A 28 31.26 1.25 9.45
CA ALA A 28 32.26 1.69 10.42
C ALA A 28 33.62 0.98 10.24
N ALA A 29 33.61 -0.33 9.97
CA ALA A 29 34.83 -1.06 9.66
C ALA A 29 35.46 -0.63 8.33
N LEU A 30 34.64 -0.27 7.33
CA LEU A 30 35.09 0.28 6.06
C LEU A 30 35.81 1.62 6.26
N VAL A 31 35.31 2.48 7.15
CA VAL A 31 35.97 3.76 7.49
C VAL A 31 37.40 3.55 7.96
N GLU A 32 37.65 2.56 8.83
CA GLU A 32 39.02 2.27 9.30
C GLU A 32 39.92 1.74 8.16
N LEU A 33 39.37 0.93 7.26
CA LEU A 33 40.09 0.49 6.06
C LEU A 33 40.38 1.65 5.09
N LEU A 34 39.48 2.62 4.96
CA LEU A 34 39.70 3.79 4.12
C LEU A 34 40.79 4.71 4.70
N LYS A 35 40.96 4.76 6.03
CA LYS A 35 42.06 5.50 6.67
C LYS A 35 43.43 4.83 6.49
N ALA A 36 43.46 3.50 6.46
CA ALA A 36 44.67 2.69 6.29
C ALA A 36 44.43 1.55 5.28
N PRO A 37 44.36 1.84 3.97
CA PRO A 37 43.96 0.86 2.96
C PRO A 37 45.05 -0.21 2.79
N PRO A 38 44.67 -1.51 2.78
CA PRO A 38 45.59 -2.55 2.35
C PRO A 38 45.99 -2.35 0.89
N VAL A 39 47.24 -2.67 0.56
CA VAL A 39 47.79 -2.52 -0.79
C VAL A 39 46.97 -3.35 -1.79
N GLY A 40 46.51 -2.70 -2.87
CA GLY A 40 45.75 -3.34 -3.95
C GLY A 40 44.24 -3.42 -3.71
N GLU A 41 43.75 -2.93 -2.57
CA GLU A 41 42.32 -2.91 -2.23
C GLU A 41 41.66 -1.55 -2.47
N GLU A 42 42.41 -0.54 -2.89
CA GLU A 42 41.99 0.86 -2.90
C GLU A 42 40.73 1.07 -3.75
N ALA A 43 40.72 0.56 -4.98
CA ALA A 43 39.57 0.68 -5.88
C ALA A 43 38.33 -0.07 -5.36
N PHE A 44 38.53 -1.23 -4.72
CA PHE A 44 37.42 -2.01 -4.16
C PHE A 44 36.79 -1.29 -2.96
N LEU A 45 37.60 -0.73 -2.07
CA LEU A 45 37.11 0.06 -0.94
C LEU A 45 36.33 1.29 -1.38
N LEU A 46 36.79 1.98 -2.44
CA LEU A 46 36.07 3.12 -3.01
C LEU A 46 34.74 2.71 -3.64
N ASP A 47 34.67 1.57 -4.32
CA ASP A 47 33.39 1.04 -4.83
C ASP A 47 32.42 0.70 -3.70
N LEU A 48 32.88 0.07 -2.61
CA LEU A 48 32.05 -0.19 -1.43
C LEU A 48 31.48 1.11 -0.83
N LEU A 49 32.33 2.12 -0.67
CA LEU A 49 31.94 3.43 -0.13
C LEU A 49 30.94 4.14 -1.04
N ALA A 50 31.19 4.15 -2.35
CA ALA A 50 30.38 4.87 -3.32
C ALA A 50 29.03 4.18 -3.59
N ASN A 51 29.04 2.85 -3.76
CA ASN A 51 27.94 2.12 -4.40
C ASN A 51 27.26 1.06 -3.53
N ARG A 52 27.77 0.72 -2.34
CA ARG A 52 27.23 -0.36 -1.50
C ARG A 52 26.63 0.10 -0.17
N ILE A 53 26.56 1.39 0.11
CA ILE A 53 25.93 1.95 1.32
C ILE A 53 24.58 2.57 0.93
N PRO A 54 23.47 2.24 1.63
CA PRO A 54 22.17 2.88 1.40
C PRO A 54 22.23 4.41 1.53
N PRO A 55 21.39 5.17 0.80
CA PRO A 55 21.33 6.63 0.89
C PRO A 55 20.44 7.09 2.08
N GLY A 56 20.19 8.40 2.18
CA GLY A 56 19.17 8.93 3.06
C GLY A 56 19.56 8.91 4.54
N VAL A 57 18.62 8.50 5.38
CA VAL A 57 18.78 8.44 6.85
C VAL A 57 18.96 7.02 7.39
N ASP A 58 19.45 6.10 6.55
CA ASP A 58 19.90 4.78 7.00
C ASP A 58 21.07 4.88 8.00
N GLU A 59 21.18 3.92 8.91
CA GLU A 59 22.22 3.89 9.93
C GLU A 59 23.64 3.78 9.32
N ALA A 60 23.80 3.08 8.20
CA ALA A 60 25.08 3.04 7.47
C ALA A 60 25.36 4.36 6.74
N ALA A 61 24.31 5.04 6.27
CA ALA A 61 24.41 6.37 5.67
C ALA A 61 24.90 7.41 6.71
N TYR A 62 24.45 7.31 7.96
CA TYR A 62 24.93 8.17 9.05
C TYR A 62 26.45 8.06 9.23
N VAL A 63 26.98 6.83 9.27
CA VAL A 63 28.42 6.58 9.40
C VAL A 63 29.19 7.11 8.18
N LYS A 64 28.67 6.85 6.97
CA LYS A 64 29.25 7.36 5.71
C LYS A 64 29.31 8.89 5.71
N ALA A 65 28.19 9.57 5.99
CA ALA A 65 28.10 11.02 5.98
C ALA A 65 29.06 11.65 6.99
N GLY A 66 29.12 11.12 8.22
CA GLY A 66 30.02 11.60 9.26
C GLY A 66 31.50 11.48 8.87
N PHE A 67 31.90 10.35 8.30
CA PHE A 67 33.26 10.16 7.80
C PHE A 67 33.61 11.11 6.66
N LEU A 68 32.74 11.21 5.64
CA LEU A 68 32.98 12.08 4.48
C LEU A 68 33.05 13.55 4.90
N ALA A 69 32.18 14.00 5.80
CA ALA A 69 32.21 15.35 6.36
C ALA A 69 33.53 15.63 7.10
N ALA A 70 34.00 14.70 7.93
CA ALA A 70 35.27 14.84 8.64
C ALA A 70 36.47 14.91 7.69
N VAL A 71 36.47 14.13 6.60
CA VAL A 71 37.52 14.20 5.57
C VAL A 71 37.47 15.53 4.82
N ALA A 72 36.28 16.00 4.44
CA ALA A 72 36.10 17.29 3.75
C ALA A 72 36.61 18.46 4.60
N ARG A 73 36.37 18.44 5.92
CA ARG A 73 36.84 19.47 6.88
C ARG A 73 38.29 19.30 7.34
N GLY A 74 38.98 18.23 6.92
CA GLY A 74 40.34 17.93 7.37
C GLY A 74 40.46 17.45 8.82
N GLU A 75 39.35 17.05 9.44
CA GLU A 75 39.29 16.46 10.78
C GLU A 75 39.67 14.96 10.78
N ALA A 76 39.57 14.32 9.61
CA ALA A 76 40.02 12.95 9.35
C ALA A 76 40.85 12.89 8.07
N HIS A 77 41.73 11.90 7.98
CA HIS A 77 42.60 11.70 6.81
C HIS A 77 42.41 10.30 6.22
N SER A 78 42.34 10.22 4.89
CA SER A 78 42.41 8.99 4.11
C SER A 78 43.37 9.19 2.94
N PRO A 79 44.30 8.26 2.67
CA PRO A 79 45.18 8.36 1.51
C PRO A 79 44.46 8.13 0.17
N ILE A 80 43.21 7.67 0.18
CA ILE A 80 42.45 7.32 -1.03
C ILE A 80 41.13 8.11 -1.18
N VAL A 81 40.78 8.95 -0.19
CA VAL A 81 39.62 9.86 -0.25
C VAL A 81 40.11 11.28 0.01
N SER A 82 40.14 12.12 -1.03
CA SER A 82 40.44 13.55 -0.88
C SER A 82 39.24 14.32 -0.33
N ALA A 83 39.47 15.55 0.14
CA ALA A 83 38.39 16.43 0.59
C ALA A 83 37.40 16.76 -0.55
N GLU A 84 37.92 16.96 -1.76
CA GLU A 84 37.13 17.17 -2.98
C GLU A 84 36.25 15.97 -3.28
N TYR A 85 36.82 14.76 -3.30
CA TYR A 85 36.07 13.53 -3.57
C TYR A 85 35.06 13.20 -2.45
N ALA A 86 35.40 13.49 -1.20
CA ALA A 86 34.46 13.37 -0.09
C ALA A 86 33.25 14.30 -0.26
N THR A 87 33.48 15.52 -0.73
CA THR A 87 32.42 16.50 -1.03
C THR A 87 31.55 16.02 -2.20
N GLU A 88 32.15 15.45 -3.25
CA GLU A 88 31.40 14.84 -4.36
C GLU A 88 30.53 13.66 -3.88
N LEU A 89 31.08 12.77 -3.05
CA LEU A 89 30.35 11.61 -2.52
C LEU A 89 29.23 12.01 -1.53
N LEU A 90 29.38 13.09 -0.78
CA LEU A 90 28.27 13.64 0.01
C LEU A 90 27.10 14.01 -0.91
N GLY A 91 27.38 14.52 -2.13
CA GLY A 91 26.38 14.85 -3.14
C GLY A 91 25.60 13.65 -3.72
N THR A 92 26.03 12.41 -3.49
CA THR A 92 25.38 11.21 -4.05
C THR A 92 24.46 10.50 -3.06
N MET A 93 24.36 10.97 -1.82
CA MET A 93 23.63 10.30 -0.73
C MET A 93 22.11 10.57 -0.73
N GLN A 94 21.57 11.14 -1.82
CA GLN A 94 20.18 11.55 -2.04
C GLN A 94 19.65 12.67 -1.12
N GLY A 95 19.91 12.59 0.19
CA GLY A 95 19.46 13.55 1.21
C GLY A 95 19.67 13.04 2.63
N GLY A 96 19.29 13.83 3.63
CA GLY A 96 19.46 13.49 5.04
C GLY A 96 20.79 13.95 5.63
N TYR A 97 21.60 13.03 6.14
CA TYR A 97 22.80 13.37 6.93
C TYR A 97 23.91 14.08 6.13
N ASN A 98 23.83 14.06 4.80
CA ASN A 98 24.77 14.74 3.90
C ASN A 98 24.46 16.23 3.70
N ILE A 99 23.25 16.70 3.99
CA ILE A 99 22.78 18.05 3.65
C ILE A 99 23.56 19.12 4.42
N GLN A 100 23.56 19.07 5.75
CA GLN A 100 24.23 20.09 6.55
C GLN A 100 25.74 20.19 6.25
N PRO A 101 26.50 19.08 6.13
CA PRO A 101 27.88 19.14 5.66
C PRO A 101 28.06 19.87 4.32
N LEU A 102 27.19 19.61 3.33
CA LEU A 102 27.27 20.30 2.04
C LEU A 102 26.97 21.81 2.15
N ILE A 103 26.02 22.20 3.00
CA ILE A 103 25.70 23.61 3.25
C ILE A 103 26.87 24.32 3.93
N ASP A 104 27.49 23.70 4.93
CA ASP A 104 28.67 24.25 5.63
C ASP A 104 29.83 24.48 4.66
N LEU A 105 30.04 23.55 3.72
CA LEU A 105 31.11 23.60 2.72
C LEU A 105 30.94 24.73 1.68
N LEU A 106 29.78 25.40 1.61
CA LEU A 106 29.61 26.60 0.79
C LEU A 106 30.48 27.78 1.28
N ASP A 107 30.99 27.73 2.51
CA ASP A 107 31.88 28.77 3.06
C ASP A 107 33.37 28.46 2.84
N ASP A 108 33.72 27.28 2.33
CA ASP A 108 35.10 26.90 1.99
C ASP A 108 35.38 27.22 0.52
N ALA A 109 36.26 28.19 0.24
CA ALA A 109 36.53 28.65 -1.13
C ALA A 109 37.03 27.54 -2.10
N ARG A 110 37.65 26.48 -1.58
CA ARG A 110 38.14 25.35 -2.38
C ARG A 110 37.02 24.34 -2.66
N LEU A 111 36.15 24.08 -1.69
CA LEU A 111 35.13 23.02 -1.76
C LEU A 111 33.75 23.54 -2.18
N ALA A 112 33.47 24.84 -2.01
CA ALA A 112 32.19 25.46 -2.33
C ALA A 112 31.72 25.25 -3.78
N PRO A 113 32.58 25.26 -4.82
CA PRO A 113 32.15 24.93 -6.19
C PRO A 113 31.57 23.51 -6.31
N ILE A 114 32.15 22.55 -5.58
CA ILE A 114 31.75 21.14 -5.60
C ILE A 114 30.45 20.98 -4.80
N ALA A 115 30.40 21.58 -3.60
CA ALA A 115 29.21 21.56 -2.75
C ALA A 115 28.01 22.23 -3.42
N ALA A 116 28.21 23.36 -4.11
CA ALA A 116 27.16 24.02 -4.88
C ALA A 116 26.62 23.11 -5.99
N LYS A 117 27.50 22.45 -6.75
CA LYS A 117 27.08 21.48 -7.79
C LYS A 117 26.28 20.31 -7.20
N ALA A 118 26.69 19.81 -6.04
CA ALA A 118 25.97 18.73 -5.34
C ALA A 118 24.58 19.19 -4.87
N LEU A 119 24.49 20.33 -4.19
CA LEU A 119 23.23 20.89 -3.70
C LEU A 119 22.26 21.24 -4.84
N SER A 120 22.77 21.76 -5.97
CA SER A 120 21.99 22.02 -7.18
C SER A 120 21.23 20.80 -7.72
N GLN A 121 21.72 19.58 -7.48
CA GLN A 121 21.07 18.34 -7.91
C GLN A 121 20.32 17.62 -6.76
N THR A 122 20.39 18.15 -5.53
CA THR A 122 19.78 17.55 -4.35
C THR A 122 18.34 18.02 -4.20
N LEU A 123 17.38 17.09 -4.21
CA LEU A 123 15.95 17.42 -4.12
C LEU A 123 15.43 17.47 -2.68
N LEU A 124 15.95 16.59 -1.82
CA LEU A 124 15.48 16.39 -0.44
C LEU A 124 16.00 17.49 0.52
N MET A 125 15.86 18.75 0.12
CA MET A 125 16.28 19.92 0.91
C MET A 125 15.29 20.27 2.02
N PHE A 126 13.99 20.02 1.81
CA PHE A 126 12.91 20.34 2.76
C PHE A 126 13.08 21.73 3.41
N ASP A 127 13.30 21.79 4.72
CA ASP A 127 13.48 23.06 5.45
C ASP A 127 14.91 23.61 5.35
N SER A 128 15.91 22.76 5.07
CA SER A 128 17.29 23.19 4.80
C SER A 128 17.45 24.01 3.52
N PHE A 129 16.38 24.15 2.73
CA PHE A 129 16.27 25.19 1.73
C PHE A 129 16.55 26.59 2.32
N TYR A 130 16.00 26.91 3.49
CA TYR A 130 16.12 28.23 4.10
C TYR A 130 17.55 28.50 4.58
N ASP A 131 18.30 27.48 4.99
CA ASP A 131 19.71 27.62 5.38
C ASP A 131 20.58 28.07 4.18
N VAL A 132 20.30 27.53 2.98
CA VAL A 132 20.97 27.96 1.73
C VAL A 132 20.51 29.35 1.32
N GLU A 133 19.22 29.64 1.47
CA GLU A 133 18.62 30.95 1.18
C GLU A 133 19.25 32.06 2.05
N ASP A 134 19.40 31.82 3.35
CA ASP A 134 20.00 32.75 4.30
C ASP A 134 21.46 33.06 3.94
N LYS A 135 22.25 32.04 3.56
CA LYS A 135 23.61 32.25 3.04
C LYS A 135 23.61 33.09 1.76
N ALA A 136 22.68 32.84 0.84
CA ALA A 136 22.57 33.58 -0.41
C ALA A 136 22.22 35.07 -0.17
N LYS A 137 21.30 35.33 0.77
CA LYS A 137 20.91 36.68 1.23
C LYS A 137 22.06 37.38 1.97
N ALA A 138 22.86 36.63 2.73
CA ALA A 138 24.06 37.13 3.41
C ALA A 138 25.25 37.44 2.48
N GLY A 139 25.16 37.10 1.19
CA GLY A 139 26.16 37.46 0.18
C GLY A 139 27.06 36.32 -0.31
N ASN A 140 26.80 35.06 0.07
CA ASN A 140 27.54 33.92 -0.44
C ASN A 140 27.15 33.64 -1.92
N ASP A 141 28.09 33.82 -2.84
CA ASP A 141 27.84 33.66 -4.29
C ASP A 141 27.57 32.22 -4.72
N PHE A 142 28.14 31.23 -4.01
CA PHE A 142 27.87 29.80 -4.27
C PHE A 142 26.45 29.43 -3.83
N ALA A 143 25.98 29.95 -2.69
CA ALA A 143 24.60 29.76 -2.26
C ALA A 143 23.60 30.40 -3.25
N ARG A 144 23.92 31.58 -3.79
CA ARG A 144 23.12 32.22 -4.86
C ARG A 144 23.10 31.37 -6.14
N GLN A 145 24.22 30.74 -6.50
CA GLN A 145 24.28 29.80 -7.61
C GLN A 145 23.33 28.61 -7.41
N VAL A 146 23.30 28.04 -6.20
CA VAL A 146 22.40 26.92 -5.87
C VAL A 146 20.93 27.34 -6.01
N ILE A 147 20.53 28.46 -5.39
CA ILE A 147 19.14 28.97 -5.47
C ILE A 147 18.74 29.23 -6.94
N ARG A 148 19.65 29.80 -7.75
CA ARG A 148 19.39 30.02 -9.18
C ARG A 148 19.23 28.71 -9.94
N SER A 149 20.11 27.75 -9.72
CA SER A 149 20.07 26.43 -10.35
C SER A 149 18.75 25.69 -10.08
N TRP A 150 18.26 25.74 -8.83
CA TRP A 150 16.92 25.22 -8.50
C TRP A 150 15.81 25.99 -9.20
N ALA A 151 15.87 27.33 -9.23
CA ALA A 151 14.87 28.18 -9.86
C ALA A 151 14.79 27.99 -11.40
N GLU A 152 15.90 27.61 -12.03
CA GLU A 152 16.03 27.27 -13.45
C GLU A 152 15.76 25.77 -13.74
N ALA A 153 15.40 25.00 -12.70
CA ALA A 153 15.10 23.56 -12.79
C ALA A 153 16.23 22.73 -13.42
N GLU A 154 17.50 23.08 -13.17
CA GLU A 154 18.65 22.37 -13.75
C GLU A 154 18.70 20.90 -13.35
N TRP A 155 18.24 20.56 -12.13
CA TRP A 155 18.12 19.16 -11.65
C TRP A 155 17.22 18.29 -12.55
N TYR A 156 16.24 18.90 -13.21
CA TYR A 156 15.31 18.24 -14.12
C TYR A 156 15.83 18.30 -15.56
N LEU A 157 16.29 19.49 -15.98
CA LEU A 157 16.75 19.73 -17.35
C LEU A 157 18.05 19.00 -17.70
N SER A 158 18.90 18.69 -16.72
CA SER A 158 20.11 17.89 -16.90
C SER A 158 19.83 16.40 -17.15
N ARG A 159 18.63 15.92 -16.81
CA ARG A 159 18.25 14.51 -16.99
C ARG A 159 17.79 14.26 -18.42
N PRO A 160 18.09 13.09 -19.01
CA PRO A 160 17.62 12.74 -20.35
C PRO A 160 16.09 12.79 -20.44
N ALA A 161 15.56 13.49 -21.43
CA ALA A 161 14.13 13.47 -21.71
C ALA A 161 13.69 12.06 -22.16
N VAL A 162 12.40 11.76 -21.99
CA VAL A 162 11.81 10.54 -22.54
C VAL A 162 11.99 10.56 -24.06
N ALA A 163 12.54 9.49 -24.63
CA ALA A 163 12.82 9.41 -26.06
C ALA A 163 11.53 9.45 -26.88
N ASP A 164 11.58 10.05 -28.07
CA ASP A 164 10.46 10.06 -29.03
C ASP A 164 10.05 8.64 -29.46
N LYS A 165 11.01 7.71 -29.41
CA LYS A 165 10.86 6.30 -29.73
C LYS A 165 11.61 5.44 -28.72
N MET A 166 10.91 4.46 -28.14
CA MET A 166 11.48 3.45 -27.25
C MET A 166 11.32 2.08 -27.89
N THR A 167 12.43 1.40 -28.21
CA THR A 167 12.40 0.03 -28.74
C THR A 167 12.53 -0.97 -27.59
N VAL A 168 11.57 -1.89 -27.47
CA VAL A 168 11.51 -2.87 -26.37
C VAL A 168 11.17 -4.27 -26.88
N THR A 169 11.61 -5.28 -26.14
CA THR A 169 11.19 -6.68 -26.33
C THR A 169 10.05 -7.02 -25.38
N VAL A 170 8.97 -7.58 -25.90
CA VAL A 170 7.76 -7.93 -25.14
C VAL A 170 7.99 -9.17 -24.29
N PHE A 171 7.77 -9.04 -22.97
CA PHE A 171 7.55 -10.17 -22.05
C PHE A 171 6.06 -10.27 -21.75
N LYS A 172 5.33 -11.12 -22.49
CA LYS A 172 3.86 -11.24 -22.40
C LYS A 172 3.45 -12.30 -21.36
N VAL A 173 2.61 -11.91 -20.41
CA VAL A 173 1.91 -12.81 -19.48
C VAL A 173 0.43 -12.77 -19.80
N SER A 174 -0.12 -13.86 -20.33
CA SER A 174 -1.53 -13.95 -20.71
C SER A 174 -2.46 -14.01 -19.47
N GLY A 175 -3.66 -13.46 -19.63
CA GLY A 175 -4.69 -13.38 -18.60
C GLY A 175 -4.44 -12.30 -17.56
N GLU A 176 -4.83 -12.58 -16.31
CA GLU A 176 -4.66 -11.66 -15.18
C GLU A 176 -3.36 -11.95 -14.43
N THR A 177 -2.51 -10.92 -14.32
CA THR A 177 -1.36 -10.89 -13.42
C THR A 177 -1.78 -10.27 -12.09
N ASN A 178 -1.93 -11.10 -11.07
CA ASN A 178 -2.11 -10.65 -9.70
C ASN A 178 -0.75 -10.27 -9.09
N THR A 179 -0.74 -9.32 -8.16
CA THR A 179 0.49 -8.99 -7.42
C THR A 179 1.06 -10.15 -6.60
N ASP A 180 0.26 -11.15 -6.25
CA ASP A 180 0.76 -12.41 -5.65
C ASP A 180 1.53 -13.28 -6.67
N ASP A 181 1.22 -13.20 -7.97
CA ASP A 181 2.01 -13.87 -9.00
C ASP A 181 3.43 -13.27 -9.11
N LEU A 182 3.53 -11.95 -8.93
CA LEU A 182 4.79 -11.20 -9.01
C LEU A 182 5.60 -11.22 -7.71
N SER A 183 4.91 -11.34 -6.57
CA SER A 183 5.49 -11.31 -5.23
C SER A 183 4.66 -12.23 -4.32
N PRO A 184 4.93 -13.55 -4.32
CA PRO A 184 4.09 -14.52 -3.63
C PRO A 184 4.02 -14.32 -2.11
N ALA A 185 2.88 -14.62 -1.50
CA ALA A 185 2.68 -14.46 -0.06
C ALA A 185 3.69 -15.22 0.83
N PRO A 186 4.09 -16.48 0.53
CA PRO A 186 5.07 -17.22 1.36
C PRO A 186 6.46 -16.57 1.43
N ASP A 187 6.78 -15.71 0.47
CA ASP A 187 8.06 -15.03 0.31
C ASP A 187 8.02 -13.59 0.86
N ALA A 188 6.94 -13.20 1.55
CA ALA A 188 6.77 -11.84 2.08
C ALA A 188 7.92 -11.39 3.01
N TRP A 189 8.57 -12.34 3.69
CA TRP A 189 9.68 -12.12 4.59
C TRP A 189 10.94 -11.57 3.90
N SER A 190 11.13 -11.84 2.59
CA SER A 190 12.32 -11.41 1.85
C SER A 190 12.13 -10.09 1.10
N ARG A 191 10.93 -9.49 1.13
CA ARG A 191 10.58 -8.27 0.37
C ARG A 191 11.57 -7.09 0.47
N PRO A 192 12.18 -6.80 1.65
CA PRO A 192 13.20 -5.75 1.75
C PRO A 192 14.50 -6.06 1.00
N ASP A 193 14.82 -7.33 0.78
CA ASP A 193 15.95 -7.77 -0.04
C ASP A 193 15.49 -7.96 -1.49
N ILE A 194 15.39 -6.85 -2.22
CA ILE A 194 14.83 -6.80 -3.58
C ILE A 194 15.44 -7.86 -4.52
N PRO A 195 16.78 -8.02 -4.63
CA PRO A 195 17.36 -9.03 -5.52
C PRO A 195 16.95 -10.46 -5.15
N LEU A 196 16.91 -10.78 -3.85
CA LEU A 196 16.50 -12.10 -3.37
C LEU A 196 15.02 -12.35 -3.63
N HIS A 197 14.18 -11.37 -3.32
CA HIS A 197 12.74 -11.49 -3.49
C HIS A 197 12.36 -11.62 -4.97
N ALA A 198 13.09 -10.96 -5.87
CA ALA A 198 12.85 -11.03 -7.31
C ALA A 198 12.96 -12.45 -7.86
N LEU A 199 13.77 -13.34 -7.25
CA LEU A 199 13.83 -14.75 -7.64
C LEU A 199 12.47 -15.45 -7.58
N ALA A 200 11.57 -15.02 -6.69
CA ALA A 200 10.24 -15.63 -6.50
C ALA A 200 9.18 -15.14 -7.51
N MET A 201 9.49 -14.13 -8.32
CA MET A 201 8.55 -13.54 -9.29
C MET A 201 8.15 -14.60 -10.33
N LEU A 202 6.83 -14.84 -10.49
CA LEU A 202 6.29 -15.82 -11.43
C LEU A 202 6.87 -17.24 -11.25
N LYS A 203 7.22 -17.62 -10.03
CA LYS A 203 7.76 -18.96 -9.74
C LYS A 203 6.77 -20.11 -9.94
N ASN A 204 5.47 -19.82 -9.97
CA ASN A 204 4.44 -20.82 -10.23
C ASN A 204 4.18 -20.90 -11.75
N PRO A 205 4.17 -22.11 -12.35
CA PRO A 205 3.95 -22.26 -13.78
C PRO A 205 2.64 -21.63 -14.27
N ARG A 206 2.70 -21.00 -15.45
CA ARG A 206 1.56 -20.40 -16.15
C ARG A 206 1.73 -20.58 -17.65
N ASP A 207 0.66 -20.40 -18.41
CA ASP A 207 0.75 -20.46 -19.87
C ASP A 207 1.77 -19.44 -20.41
N GLY A 208 2.72 -19.91 -21.23
CA GLY A 208 3.82 -19.10 -21.77
C GLY A 208 4.93 -18.70 -20.78
N ILE A 209 4.87 -19.13 -19.52
CA ILE A 209 5.85 -18.79 -18.48
C ILE A 209 6.46 -20.06 -17.90
N ASP A 210 7.78 -20.19 -18.06
CA ASP A 210 8.56 -21.36 -17.67
C ASP A 210 9.51 -21.02 -16.53
N PRO A 211 9.12 -21.25 -15.25
CA PRO A 211 9.99 -20.97 -14.12
C PRO A 211 11.23 -21.87 -14.12
N ASP A 212 12.39 -21.33 -13.77
CA ASP A 212 13.64 -22.08 -13.68
C ASP A 212 13.56 -23.22 -12.65
N GLN A 213 12.83 -23.00 -11.54
CA GLN A 213 12.49 -24.01 -10.55
C GLN A 213 11.04 -23.79 -10.07
N PRO A 214 10.04 -24.53 -10.62
CA PRO A 214 8.64 -24.37 -10.26
C PRO A 214 8.39 -24.35 -8.74
N GLY A 215 7.69 -23.32 -8.27
CA GLY A 215 7.38 -23.07 -6.86
C GLY A 215 8.50 -22.38 -6.05
N SER A 216 9.69 -22.21 -6.62
CA SER A 216 10.87 -21.65 -5.95
C SER A 216 11.49 -20.46 -6.69
N ILE A 217 11.89 -20.66 -7.96
CA ILE A 217 12.57 -19.66 -8.78
C ILE A 217 11.79 -19.42 -10.07
N GLY A 218 11.53 -18.15 -10.38
CA GLY A 218 10.87 -17.63 -11.57
C GLY A 218 11.62 -17.87 -12.89
N PRO A 219 11.11 -17.29 -13.99
CA PRO A 219 11.58 -17.58 -15.35
C PRO A 219 12.84 -16.77 -15.74
N ILE A 220 13.90 -16.88 -14.95
CA ILE A 220 15.12 -16.06 -15.12
C ILE A 220 15.80 -16.36 -16.46
N LYS A 221 15.94 -17.63 -16.84
CA LYS A 221 16.51 -18.02 -18.14
C LYS A 221 15.69 -17.50 -19.32
N GLN A 222 14.36 -17.49 -19.17
CA GLN A 222 13.46 -16.96 -20.20
C GLN A 222 13.65 -15.46 -20.38
N LEU A 223 13.75 -14.72 -19.27
CA LEU A 223 14.03 -13.27 -19.27
C LEU A 223 15.40 -12.98 -19.90
N ASP A 224 16.43 -13.73 -19.54
CA ASP A 224 17.78 -13.54 -20.08
C ASP A 224 17.86 -13.86 -21.57
N ALA A 225 17.17 -14.91 -22.03
CA ALA A 225 17.06 -15.23 -23.45
C ALA A 225 16.38 -14.11 -24.25
N LEU A 226 15.39 -13.43 -23.69
CA LEU A 226 14.75 -12.27 -24.32
C LEU A 226 15.68 -11.05 -24.34
N LYS A 227 16.44 -10.81 -23.28
CA LYS A 227 17.43 -9.71 -23.21
C LYS A 227 18.55 -9.86 -24.24
N GLN A 228 18.89 -11.08 -24.66
CA GLN A 228 19.87 -11.32 -25.73
C GLN A 228 19.48 -10.71 -27.08
N LYS A 229 18.21 -10.28 -27.27
CA LYS A 229 17.79 -9.52 -28.45
C LYS A 229 18.33 -8.09 -28.49
N GLY A 230 18.97 -7.61 -27.41
CA GLY A 230 19.65 -6.31 -27.38
C GLY A 230 18.76 -5.11 -27.08
N PHE A 231 17.51 -5.32 -26.66
CA PHE A 231 16.57 -4.26 -26.27
C PHE A 231 16.08 -4.46 -24.83
N PRO A 232 15.73 -3.38 -24.10
CA PRO A 232 15.06 -3.47 -22.81
C PRO A 232 13.76 -4.30 -22.90
N LEU A 233 13.36 -4.91 -21.79
CA LEU A 233 12.11 -5.64 -21.72
C LEU A 233 10.95 -4.72 -21.33
N ALA A 234 9.77 -4.98 -21.87
CA ALA A 234 8.51 -4.42 -21.38
C ALA A 234 7.63 -5.55 -20.81
N TYR A 235 7.09 -5.34 -19.61
CA TYR A 235 6.10 -6.26 -19.05
C TYR A 235 4.75 -6.02 -19.74
N VAL A 236 4.15 -7.07 -20.29
CA VAL A 236 2.89 -6.95 -21.03
C VAL A 236 1.88 -7.97 -20.50
N GLY A 237 0.65 -7.55 -20.19
CA GLY A 237 -0.41 -8.48 -19.76
C GLY A 237 -1.81 -7.97 -20.05
N ASP A 238 -2.81 -8.85 -20.07
CA ASP A 238 -4.17 -8.43 -20.41
C ASP A 238 -4.81 -7.63 -19.26
N VAL A 239 -4.67 -8.11 -18.02
CA VAL A 239 -4.98 -7.38 -16.78
C VAL A 239 -3.77 -7.44 -15.85
N VAL A 240 -3.26 -6.31 -15.39
CA VAL A 240 -1.99 -6.24 -14.64
C VAL A 240 -2.15 -5.57 -13.27
N GLY A 241 -1.59 -6.19 -12.24
CA GLY A 241 -1.37 -5.56 -10.94
C GLY A 241 -2.56 -5.59 -9.98
N THR A 242 -3.52 -6.49 -10.18
CA THR A 242 -4.68 -6.63 -9.28
C THR A 242 -4.27 -7.15 -7.89
N GLY A 243 -5.15 -6.94 -6.90
CA GLY A 243 -5.01 -7.48 -5.56
C GLY A 243 -4.27 -6.56 -4.58
N SER A 244 -3.12 -7.01 -4.08
CA SER A 244 -2.39 -6.39 -2.97
C SER A 244 -1.63 -5.14 -3.40
N SER A 245 -1.49 -4.17 -2.50
CA SER A 245 -0.64 -2.97 -2.70
C SER A 245 0.86 -3.21 -2.52
N ARG A 246 1.31 -4.48 -2.48
CA ARG A 246 2.70 -4.82 -2.14
C ARG A 246 3.67 -4.24 -3.18
N LYS A 247 4.48 -3.24 -2.77
CA LYS A 247 5.50 -2.61 -3.63
C LYS A 247 6.53 -3.61 -4.16
N SER A 248 6.73 -4.73 -3.46
CA SER A 248 7.60 -5.82 -3.88
C SER A 248 7.26 -6.39 -5.27
N ALA A 249 5.99 -6.37 -5.70
CA ALA A 249 5.62 -6.77 -7.05
C ALA A 249 6.28 -5.86 -8.12
N THR A 250 6.18 -4.54 -7.94
CA THR A 250 6.88 -3.55 -8.76
C THR A 250 8.39 -3.69 -8.64
N ASN A 251 8.93 -3.83 -7.43
CA ASN A 251 10.38 -3.97 -7.21
C ASN A 251 10.94 -5.18 -7.99
N SER A 252 10.26 -6.33 -7.99
CA SER A 252 10.70 -7.52 -8.73
C SER A 252 10.68 -7.31 -10.25
N VAL A 253 9.62 -6.69 -10.78
CA VAL A 253 9.53 -6.37 -12.22
C VAL A 253 10.68 -5.42 -12.61
N LEU A 254 10.87 -4.34 -11.85
CA LEU A 254 11.92 -3.34 -12.12
C LEU A 254 13.32 -3.88 -11.87
N TRP A 255 13.49 -4.86 -10.99
CA TRP A 255 14.77 -5.53 -10.81
C TRP A 255 15.25 -6.17 -12.13
N PHE A 256 14.34 -6.85 -12.84
CA PHE A 256 14.67 -7.51 -14.08
C PHE A 256 14.59 -6.64 -15.33
N MET A 257 13.74 -5.60 -15.31
CA MET A 257 13.37 -4.83 -16.52
C MET A 257 13.64 -3.32 -16.43
N GLY A 258 14.04 -2.83 -15.26
CA GLY A 258 14.37 -1.43 -15.03
C GLY A 258 15.89 -1.15 -15.07
N ASP A 259 16.23 0.07 -14.70
CA ASP A 259 17.57 0.64 -14.75
C ASP A 259 18.16 0.83 -13.35
N ASP A 260 19.48 0.68 -13.24
CA ASP A 260 20.20 0.95 -12.00
C ASP A 260 20.09 2.43 -11.60
N ILE A 261 19.86 2.69 -10.31
CA ILE A 261 19.87 4.05 -9.76
C ILE A 261 21.30 4.34 -9.28
N PRO A 262 21.98 5.37 -9.81
CA PRO A 262 23.36 5.67 -9.44
C PRO A 262 23.53 5.81 -7.92
N PHE A 263 24.55 5.15 -7.37
CA PHE A 263 24.92 5.18 -5.95
C PHE A 263 23.88 4.62 -4.97
N VAL A 264 22.79 4.03 -5.45
CA VAL A 264 21.75 3.42 -4.62
C VAL A 264 21.80 1.90 -4.80
N PRO A 265 22.32 1.13 -3.82
CA PRO A 265 22.47 -0.30 -3.97
C PRO A 265 21.12 -1.03 -4.02
N ASN A 266 21.02 -2.02 -4.90
CA ASN A 266 19.98 -3.05 -4.91
C ASN A 266 18.55 -2.52 -5.08
N LYS A 267 18.40 -1.34 -5.69
CA LYS A 267 17.11 -0.79 -6.14
C LYS A 267 17.23 -0.33 -7.59
N ARG A 268 16.18 -0.54 -8.36
CA ARG A 268 16.07 -0.12 -9.77
C ARG A 268 14.82 0.72 -9.98
N GLY A 269 14.88 1.62 -10.96
CA GLY A 269 13.76 2.45 -11.42
C GLY A 269 13.49 2.25 -12.91
N GLY A 270 12.69 3.12 -13.53
CA GLY A 270 12.48 3.07 -14.99
C GLY A 270 11.61 1.90 -15.46
N GLY A 271 11.81 1.45 -16.69
CA GLY A 271 11.05 0.35 -17.29
C GLY A 271 9.67 0.72 -17.86
N VAL A 272 9.05 -0.21 -18.58
CA VAL A 272 7.76 -0.02 -19.27
C VAL A 272 6.80 -1.16 -18.92
N VAL A 273 5.54 -0.81 -18.63
CA VAL A 273 4.45 -1.78 -18.42
C VAL A 273 3.29 -1.45 -19.35
N LEU A 274 2.85 -2.44 -20.11
CA LEU A 274 1.68 -2.34 -20.99
C LEU A 274 0.59 -3.29 -20.50
N GLY A 275 -0.65 -2.84 -20.48
CA GLY A 275 -1.76 -3.77 -20.33
C GLY A 275 -3.08 -3.23 -20.83
N SER A 276 -4.00 -4.11 -21.22
CA SER A 276 -5.35 -3.67 -21.61
C SER A 276 -6.06 -3.03 -20.42
N LYS A 277 -5.80 -3.54 -19.21
CA LYS A 277 -6.12 -2.88 -17.95
C LYS A 277 -5.01 -2.99 -16.91
N ILE A 278 -4.74 -1.90 -16.21
CA ILE A 278 -3.78 -1.83 -15.11
C ILE A 278 -4.53 -1.37 -13.85
N ALA A 279 -4.41 -2.14 -12.76
CA ALA A 279 -5.06 -1.78 -11.51
C ALA A 279 -4.47 -0.46 -10.95
N PRO A 280 -5.30 0.44 -10.38
CA PRO A 280 -4.90 1.81 -10.06
C PRO A 280 -3.74 1.91 -9.05
N ILE A 281 -3.71 1.04 -8.04
CA ILE A 281 -2.63 1.02 -7.04
C ILE A 281 -1.31 0.63 -7.70
N PHE A 282 -1.34 -0.36 -8.59
CA PHE A 282 -0.15 -0.80 -9.31
C PHE A 282 0.32 0.25 -10.30
N PHE A 283 -0.61 0.88 -11.04
CA PHE A 283 -0.31 2.02 -11.92
C PHE A 283 0.45 3.12 -11.16
N ASN A 284 -0.10 3.58 -10.04
CA ASN A 284 0.53 4.56 -9.15
C ASN A 284 1.92 4.11 -8.68
N THR A 285 2.06 2.84 -8.28
CA THR A 285 3.34 2.32 -7.80
C THR A 285 4.41 2.28 -8.90
N MET A 286 4.02 2.02 -10.15
CA MET A 286 4.92 2.05 -11.30
C MET A 286 5.37 3.48 -11.63
N GLU A 287 4.44 4.45 -11.74
CA GLU A 287 4.80 5.86 -12.03
C GLU A 287 5.60 6.50 -10.89
N ASP A 288 5.31 6.17 -9.63
CA ASP A 288 6.08 6.64 -8.47
C ASP A 288 7.53 6.13 -8.50
N ALA A 289 7.78 4.97 -9.12
CA ALA A 289 9.10 4.35 -9.27
C ALA A 289 9.84 4.74 -10.57
N GLY A 290 9.27 5.67 -11.36
CA GLY A 290 9.87 6.16 -12.61
C GLY A 290 9.61 5.29 -13.83
N ALA A 291 8.74 4.28 -13.72
CA ALA A 291 8.32 3.48 -14.86
C ALA A 291 7.26 4.20 -15.70
N LEU A 292 7.08 3.73 -16.94
CA LEU A 292 6.04 4.19 -17.86
C LEU A 292 4.91 3.14 -17.97
N PRO A 293 3.84 3.22 -17.13
CA PRO A 293 2.65 2.38 -17.27
C PRO A 293 1.69 2.94 -18.33
N ILE A 294 1.24 2.09 -19.27
CA ILE A 294 0.33 2.47 -20.35
C ILE A 294 -0.82 1.46 -20.45
N GLU A 295 -2.07 1.96 -20.35
CA GLU A 295 -3.24 1.18 -20.75
C GLU A 295 -3.40 1.20 -22.28
N VAL A 296 -3.30 0.05 -22.92
CA VAL A 296 -3.33 -0.11 -24.39
C VAL A 296 -3.82 -1.51 -24.76
N ASP A 297 -4.45 -1.68 -25.93
CA ASP A 297 -4.77 -3.02 -26.41
C ASP A 297 -3.49 -3.85 -26.65
N VAL A 298 -3.36 -4.95 -25.92
CA VAL A 298 -2.20 -5.87 -26.01
C VAL A 298 -2.51 -7.16 -26.76
N SER A 299 -3.67 -7.26 -27.42
CA SER A 299 -4.12 -8.48 -28.10
C SER A 299 -3.18 -8.96 -29.21
N LEU A 300 -2.54 -8.03 -29.92
CA LEU A 300 -1.62 -8.29 -31.03
C LEU A 300 -0.14 -8.37 -30.59
N LEU A 301 0.15 -8.17 -29.31
CA LEU A 301 1.49 -8.24 -28.72
C LEU A 301 1.78 -9.64 -28.17
N LYS A 302 2.81 -10.28 -28.70
CA LYS A 302 3.20 -11.66 -28.34
C LYS A 302 4.56 -11.70 -27.64
N MET A 303 4.78 -12.76 -26.87
CA MET A 303 6.06 -13.01 -26.21
C MET A 303 7.21 -12.94 -27.22
N GLY A 304 8.21 -12.10 -26.94
CA GLY A 304 9.39 -11.91 -27.76
C GLY A 304 9.23 -10.99 -28.96
N ASP A 305 8.05 -10.40 -29.22
CA ASP A 305 7.93 -9.34 -30.23
C ASP A 305 8.87 -8.17 -29.89
N VAL A 306 9.50 -7.58 -30.91
CA VAL A 306 10.24 -6.30 -30.77
C VAL A 306 9.35 -5.19 -31.31
N ILE A 307 9.07 -4.20 -30.47
CA ILE A 307 8.13 -3.11 -30.77
C ILE A 307 8.79 -1.76 -30.52
N ASP A 308 8.35 -0.77 -31.29
CA ASP A 308 8.65 0.64 -31.10
C ASP A 308 7.43 1.32 -30.46
N ILE A 309 7.62 1.90 -29.28
CA ILE A 309 6.64 2.73 -28.58
C ILE A 309 6.99 4.18 -28.86
N PHE A 310 5.99 4.98 -29.29
CA PHE A 310 6.13 6.41 -29.52
C PHE A 310 5.30 7.19 -28.48
N PRO A 311 5.87 7.53 -27.31
CA PRO A 311 5.11 8.07 -26.17
C PRO A 311 4.34 9.36 -26.50
N TYR A 312 4.93 10.23 -27.31
CA TYR A 312 4.33 11.51 -27.70
C TYR A 312 3.30 11.38 -28.84
N LEU A 313 3.38 10.33 -29.66
CA LEU A 313 2.43 10.07 -30.74
C LEU A 313 1.26 9.18 -30.31
N GLY A 314 1.40 8.45 -29.20
CA GLY A 314 0.40 7.50 -28.73
C GLY A 314 0.29 6.27 -29.65
N GLU A 315 1.42 5.77 -30.16
CA GLU A 315 1.46 4.65 -31.11
C GLU A 315 2.43 3.55 -30.69
N ILE A 316 2.05 2.30 -30.93
CA ILE A 316 2.92 1.13 -30.84
C ILE A 316 3.01 0.51 -32.23
N ARG A 317 4.24 0.29 -32.71
CA ARG A 317 4.53 -0.29 -34.04
C ARG A 317 5.45 -1.49 -33.92
N ARG A 318 5.37 -2.44 -34.87
CA ARG A 318 6.38 -3.50 -34.99
C ARG A 318 7.71 -2.88 -35.43
N HIS A 319 8.80 -3.24 -34.78
CA HIS A 319 10.11 -2.65 -35.04
C HIS A 319 10.58 -2.88 -36.48
N ASP A 320 10.47 -4.11 -36.97
CA ASP A 320 11.03 -4.48 -38.28
C ASP A 320 10.19 -3.99 -39.47
N SER A 321 8.86 -3.89 -39.32
CA SER A 321 7.95 -3.54 -40.42
C SER A 321 7.38 -2.12 -40.35
N GLY A 322 7.43 -1.47 -39.19
CA GLY A 322 6.75 -0.19 -38.94
C GLY A 322 5.22 -0.27 -38.90
N GLU A 323 4.65 -1.48 -38.97
CA GLU A 323 3.20 -1.73 -38.91
C GLU A 323 2.63 -1.21 -37.58
N LEU A 324 1.55 -0.43 -37.64
CA LEU A 324 0.82 0.03 -36.47
C LEU A 324 0.08 -1.14 -35.81
N VAL A 325 0.42 -1.41 -34.55
CA VAL A 325 -0.17 -2.50 -33.76
C VAL A 325 -1.28 -1.99 -32.84
N ALA A 326 -1.04 -0.85 -32.18
CA ALA A 326 -2.01 -0.25 -31.27
C ALA A 326 -1.84 1.26 -31.19
N ARG A 327 -2.92 1.95 -30.82
CA ARG A 327 -2.92 3.35 -30.41
C ARG A 327 -3.26 3.45 -28.93
N PHE A 328 -2.69 4.42 -28.25
CA PHE A 328 -2.96 4.69 -26.84
C PHE A 328 -3.00 6.19 -26.56
N SER A 329 -3.47 6.54 -25.37
CA SER A 329 -3.32 7.87 -24.80
C SER A 329 -2.75 7.70 -23.40
N LEU A 330 -1.81 8.58 -23.03
CA LEU A 330 -1.32 8.61 -21.66
C LEU A 330 -2.45 9.08 -20.75
N LYS A 331 -2.45 8.57 -19.50
CA LYS A 331 -3.42 9.01 -18.49
C LYS A 331 -3.33 10.52 -18.25
N THR A 332 -2.12 11.06 -18.29
CA THR A 332 -1.80 12.48 -18.19
C THR A 332 -0.50 12.77 -18.92
N ASP A 333 -0.37 13.96 -19.51
CA ASP A 333 0.88 14.37 -20.15
C ASP A 333 2.03 14.57 -19.16
N VAL A 334 1.71 14.80 -17.88
CA VAL A 334 2.65 14.96 -16.77
C VAL A 334 3.47 13.69 -16.55
N LEU A 335 2.96 12.52 -16.95
CA LEU A 335 3.63 11.24 -16.81
C LEU A 335 5.02 11.23 -17.49
N LEU A 336 5.20 12.00 -18.56
CA LEU A 336 6.52 12.13 -19.21
C LEU A 336 7.52 12.94 -18.38
N ASP A 337 7.06 13.95 -17.61
CA ASP A 337 7.91 14.64 -16.64
C ASP A 337 8.26 13.70 -15.47
N GLU A 338 7.34 12.85 -15.05
CA GLU A 338 7.55 11.88 -13.96
C GLU A 338 8.64 10.88 -14.33
N VAL A 339 8.56 10.28 -15.51
CA VAL A 339 9.58 9.35 -16.02
C VAL A 339 10.95 10.04 -16.10
N ARG A 340 11.01 11.26 -16.66
CA ARG A 340 12.26 12.02 -16.74
C ARG A 340 12.85 12.31 -15.36
N ALA A 341 12.04 12.68 -14.38
CA ALA A 341 12.46 12.94 -13.01
C ALA A 341 12.93 11.66 -12.27
N GLY A 342 12.70 10.47 -12.83
CA GLY A 342 12.96 9.19 -12.16
C GLY A 342 11.84 8.75 -11.23
N GLY A 343 10.64 9.31 -11.40
CA GLY A 343 9.44 8.99 -10.64
C GLY A 343 8.58 10.22 -10.33
N ARG A 344 7.29 9.99 -10.11
CA ARG A 344 6.35 11.04 -9.70
C ARG A 344 6.72 11.67 -8.35
N ILE A 345 7.20 10.88 -7.38
CA ILE A 345 7.63 11.40 -6.07
C ILE A 345 8.83 12.37 -6.21
N PRO A 346 9.96 12.01 -6.86
CA PRO A 346 11.03 12.95 -7.16
C PRO A 346 10.56 14.20 -7.89
N LEU A 347 9.64 14.07 -8.86
CA LEU A 347 9.10 15.20 -9.61
C LEU A 347 8.39 16.21 -8.68
N ILE A 348 7.51 15.73 -7.80
CA ILE A 348 6.76 16.60 -6.88
C ILE A 348 7.70 17.37 -5.96
N ILE A 349 8.68 16.67 -5.37
CA ILE A 349 9.66 17.29 -4.47
C ILE A 349 10.50 18.34 -5.22
N GLY A 350 11.07 17.97 -6.37
CA GLY A 350 11.91 18.87 -7.15
C GLY A 350 11.16 20.06 -7.75
N ARG A 351 9.91 19.86 -8.18
CA ARG A 351 9.02 20.93 -8.64
C ARG A 351 8.70 21.90 -7.50
N GLY A 352 8.40 21.39 -6.31
CA GLY A 352 8.19 22.20 -5.10
C GLY A 352 9.43 23.01 -4.72
N LEU A 353 10.63 22.39 -4.77
CA LEU A 353 11.91 23.06 -4.54
C LEU A 353 12.14 24.20 -5.56
N THR A 354 11.86 23.93 -6.84
CA THR A 354 11.94 24.94 -7.90
C THR A 354 11.00 26.11 -7.65
N ALA A 355 9.75 25.82 -7.24
CA ALA A 355 8.76 26.85 -6.95
C ALA A 355 9.20 27.76 -5.79
N LYS A 356 9.67 27.18 -4.67
CA LYS A 356 10.21 27.94 -3.53
C LYS A 356 11.40 28.81 -3.92
N ALA A 357 12.34 28.28 -4.71
CA ALA A 357 13.50 29.02 -5.20
C ALA A 357 13.10 30.22 -6.08
N ARG A 358 12.11 30.04 -6.95
CA ARG A 358 11.59 31.12 -7.81
C ARG A 358 10.87 32.19 -7.01
N GLU A 359 10.05 31.81 -6.03
CA GLU A 359 9.40 32.74 -5.11
C GLU A 359 10.43 33.58 -4.34
N SER A 360 11.45 32.92 -3.78
CA SER A 360 12.57 33.57 -3.09
C SER A 360 13.29 34.62 -3.97
N LEU A 361 13.46 34.33 -5.25
CA LEU A 361 14.09 35.23 -6.24
C LEU A 361 13.12 36.26 -6.84
N GLY A 362 11.83 36.24 -6.48
CA GLY A 362 10.79 37.11 -7.05
C GLY A 362 10.51 36.84 -8.53
N LEU A 363 10.74 35.61 -9.00
CA LEU A 363 10.50 35.17 -10.36
C LEU A 363 9.05 34.67 -10.53
N PRO A 364 8.47 34.75 -11.75
CA PRO A 364 7.15 34.17 -12.03
C PRO A 364 7.19 32.64 -11.93
N ALA A 365 6.02 31.98 -11.87
CA ALA A 365 5.92 30.52 -11.93
C ALA A 365 6.69 29.95 -13.14
N SER A 366 7.27 28.75 -12.97
CA SER A 366 8.04 28.09 -14.02
C SER A 366 7.15 27.58 -15.16
N ASP A 367 7.63 27.68 -16.39
CA ASP A 367 7.04 27.11 -17.60
C ASP A 367 7.76 25.81 -18.06
N VAL A 368 8.76 25.35 -17.29
CA VAL A 368 9.56 24.15 -17.60
C VAL A 368 8.75 22.85 -17.48
N PHE A 369 7.84 22.79 -16.50
CA PHE A 369 7.07 21.59 -16.20
C PHE A 369 5.71 21.62 -16.88
N LYS A 370 5.27 20.45 -17.33
CA LYS A 370 3.91 20.29 -17.83
C LYS A 370 2.91 20.54 -16.69
N THR A 371 1.89 21.31 -17.02
CA THR A 371 0.80 21.61 -16.10
C THR A 371 -0.31 20.58 -16.29
N PRO A 372 -0.86 20.00 -15.21
CA PRO A 372 -2.06 19.16 -15.31
C PRO A 372 -3.18 19.92 -16.01
N ALA A 373 -3.91 19.24 -16.90
CA ALA A 373 -5.09 19.85 -17.53
C ALA A 373 -6.13 20.17 -16.46
N ALA A 374 -6.68 21.39 -16.49
CA ALA A 374 -7.82 21.72 -15.65
C ALA A 374 -9.04 20.93 -16.14
N ALA A 375 -9.73 20.26 -15.22
CA ALA A 375 -11.01 19.64 -15.56
C ALA A 375 -12.03 20.72 -15.94
N PRO A 376 -12.87 20.49 -16.98
CA PRO A 376 -13.89 21.45 -17.37
C PRO A 376 -14.90 21.63 -16.24
N ASP A 377 -15.34 22.87 -16.01
CA ASP A 377 -16.45 23.12 -15.10
C ASP A 377 -17.77 22.74 -15.78
N THR A 378 -18.46 21.75 -15.22
CA THR A 378 -19.77 21.28 -15.69
C THR A 378 -20.93 22.11 -15.13
N GLY A 379 -20.67 23.02 -14.17
CA GLY A 379 -21.68 23.81 -13.46
C GLY A 379 -22.55 22.99 -12.50
N LYS A 380 -22.21 21.72 -12.25
CA LYS A 380 -22.93 20.79 -11.36
C LYS A 380 -22.41 20.80 -9.93
N GLY A 381 -23.14 20.23 -8.99
CA GLY A 381 -22.64 19.95 -7.65
C GLY A 381 -21.53 18.89 -7.60
N TYR A 382 -21.02 18.60 -6.40
CA TYR A 382 -19.97 17.63 -6.13
C TYR A 382 -20.52 16.39 -5.42
N THR A 383 -19.91 15.23 -5.72
CA THR A 383 -20.17 13.99 -4.96
C THR A 383 -19.59 14.08 -3.54
N LEU A 384 -19.91 13.12 -2.67
CA LEU A 384 -19.40 13.12 -1.29
C LEU A 384 -17.87 12.98 -1.29
N ALA A 385 -17.33 12.06 -2.09
CA ALA A 385 -15.90 11.87 -2.25
C ALA A 385 -15.19 13.14 -2.76
N GLN A 386 -15.77 13.81 -3.75
CA GLN A 386 -15.23 15.06 -4.30
C GLN A 386 -15.18 16.18 -3.25
N LYS A 387 -16.19 16.30 -2.38
CA LYS A 387 -16.18 17.25 -1.26
C LYS A 387 -15.15 16.90 -0.19
N MET A 388 -15.01 15.62 0.16
CA MET A 388 -14.01 15.18 1.14
C MET A 388 -12.59 15.51 0.67
N VAL A 389 -12.27 15.20 -0.59
CA VAL A 389 -10.98 15.56 -1.19
C VAL A 389 -10.83 17.08 -1.30
N GLY A 390 -11.87 17.80 -1.73
CA GLY A 390 -11.87 19.27 -1.77
C GLY A 390 -11.53 19.90 -0.44
N LYS A 391 -12.18 19.47 0.65
CA LYS A 391 -11.93 19.95 2.01
C LYS A 391 -10.47 19.73 2.41
N ALA A 392 -9.89 18.57 2.08
CA ALA A 392 -8.49 18.28 2.36
C ALA A 392 -7.50 19.12 1.53
N CYS A 393 -7.95 19.69 0.42
CA CYS A 393 -7.20 20.63 -0.43
C CYS A 393 -7.56 22.11 -0.17
N GLY A 394 -8.46 22.42 0.75
CA GLY A 394 -8.91 23.79 1.04
C GLY A 394 -9.89 24.40 0.04
N VAL A 395 -10.58 23.59 -0.77
CA VAL A 395 -11.59 24.01 -1.76
C VAL A 395 -12.94 23.29 -1.53
N ALA A 396 -14.00 23.72 -2.22
CA ALA A 396 -15.34 23.13 -2.03
C ALA A 396 -15.47 21.68 -2.55
N GLY A 397 -14.73 21.33 -3.59
CA GLY A 397 -14.70 20.00 -4.18
C GLY A 397 -13.64 19.89 -5.28
N VAL A 398 -13.22 18.67 -5.61
CA VAL A 398 -12.28 18.39 -6.71
C VAL A 398 -12.98 17.59 -7.80
N ARG A 399 -12.88 18.05 -9.05
CA ARG A 399 -13.50 17.36 -10.21
C ARG A 399 -12.64 16.19 -10.69
N PRO A 400 -13.24 15.13 -11.26
CA PRO A 400 -12.50 14.03 -11.86
C PRO A 400 -11.49 14.52 -12.91
N GLY A 401 -10.32 13.88 -12.96
CA GLY A 401 -9.19 14.25 -13.83
C GLY A 401 -8.34 15.41 -13.31
N THR A 402 -8.78 16.12 -12.26
CA THR A 402 -7.99 17.21 -11.66
C THR A 402 -6.90 16.63 -10.78
N TYR A 403 -5.64 17.03 -11.00
CA TYR A 403 -4.55 16.78 -10.07
C TYR A 403 -4.73 17.60 -8.79
N CYS A 404 -4.54 16.97 -7.63
CA CYS A 404 -4.59 17.62 -6.33
C CYS A 404 -3.67 16.92 -5.32
N GLU A 405 -3.41 17.59 -4.19
CA GLU A 405 -2.55 17.10 -3.11
C GLU A 405 -3.29 17.17 -1.76
N PRO A 406 -4.30 16.31 -1.52
CA PRO A 406 -5.05 16.33 -0.27
C PRO A 406 -4.15 16.13 0.96
N LYS A 407 -4.47 16.85 2.04
CA LYS A 407 -3.88 16.62 3.36
C LYS A 407 -4.22 15.21 3.87
N MET A 408 -3.20 14.49 4.33
CA MET A 408 -3.30 13.16 4.93
C MET A 408 -3.54 13.27 6.44
N THR A 409 -4.77 12.94 6.87
CA THR A 409 -5.16 12.96 8.28
C THR A 409 -4.78 11.67 8.99
N SER A 410 -4.94 10.52 8.33
CA SER A 410 -4.60 9.21 8.90
C SER A 410 -3.86 8.35 7.87
N VAL A 411 -2.75 7.75 8.29
CA VAL A 411 -1.91 6.87 7.47
C VAL A 411 -1.73 5.52 8.16
N GLY A 412 -2.14 4.43 7.50
CA GLY A 412 -1.99 3.06 8.00
C GLY A 412 -0.77 2.32 7.46
N SER A 413 -0.09 1.54 8.29
CA SER A 413 1.01 0.65 7.93
C SER A 413 0.85 -0.71 8.64
N GLN A 414 1.22 -1.80 7.96
CA GLN A 414 1.17 -3.17 8.48
C GLN A 414 2.52 -3.87 8.30
N ASP A 415 2.71 -5.04 8.90
CA ASP A 415 4.01 -5.68 9.13
C ASP A 415 4.64 -6.42 7.93
N THR A 416 3.92 -6.60 6.82
CA THR A 416 4.47 -7.21 5.58
C THR A 416 4.79 -6.19 4.49
N THR A 417 4.27 -4.97 4.60
CA THR A 417 4.65 -3.80 3.78
C THR A 417 5.49 -2.82 4.57
N GLY A 418 5.37 -2.80 5.90
CA GLY A 418 6.06 -1.92 6.84
C GLY A 418 7.58 -1.91 6.69
N PRO A 419 8.26 -3.07 6.55
CA PRO A 419 9.70 -3.09 6.27
C PRO A 419 10.08 -2.36 4.97
N MET A 420 9.29 -2.49 3.90
CA MET A 420 9.51 -1.71 2.67
C MET A 420 9.21 -0.24 2.89
N THR A 421 8.11 0.10 3.58
CA THR A 421 7.76 1.49 3.89
C THR A 421 8.83 2.18 4.75
N ARG A 422 9.44 1.45 5.69
CA ARG A 422 10.61 1.91 6.46
C ARG A 422 11.76 2.26 5.53
N ASP A 423 12.09 1.39 4.58
CA ASP A 423 13.20 1.60 3.67
C ASP A 423 12.94 2.79 2.72
N GLU A 424 11.71 2.94 2.22
CA GLU A 424 11.31 4.11 1.44
C GLU A 424 11.33 5.41 2.28
N LEU A 425 10.98 5.37 3.57
CA LEU A 425 11.11 6.50 4.49
C LEU A 425 12.58 6.88 4.75
N LYS A 426 13.47 5.89 4.80
CA LYS A 426 14.92 6.14 4.91
C LYS A 426 15.44 6.84 3.67
N ASP A 427 15.06 6.37 2.48
CA ASP A 427 15.45 6.96 1.19
C ASP A 427 14.93 8.39 1.04
N LEU A 428 13.72 8.68 1.54
CA LEU A 428 13.13 10.04 1.59
C LEU A 428 13.72 10.94 2.68
N ALA A 429 14.74 10.48 3.40
CA ALA A 429 15.35 11.20 4.52
C ALA A 429 14.36 11.62 5.63
N CYS A 430 13.29 10.84 5.83
CA CYS A 430 12.25 11.16 6.79
C CYS A 430 12.71 10.92 8.23
N LEU A 431 12.83 12.00 9.01
CA LEU A 431 13.14 11.97 10.45
C LEU A 431 11.92 12.17 11.36
N GLY A 432 10.79 12.61 10.81
CA GLY A 432 9.53 12.78 11.54
C GLY A 432 8.34 12.80 10.58
N PHE A 433 7.17 12.38 11.04
CA PHE A 433 5.95 12.40 10.23
C PHE A 433 5.26 13.77 10.30
N SER A 434 4.85 14.27 9.13
CA SER A 434 4.00 15.46 9.03
C SER A 434 2.51 15.11 8.92
N ALA A 435 2.17 13.86 8.55
CA ALA A 435 0.80 13.37 8.64
C ALA A 435 0.31 13.41 10.09
N ASP A 436 -0.96 13.75 10.27
CA ASP A 436 -1.52 13.99 11.61
C ASP A 436 -1.58 12.72 12.49
N LEU A 437 -1.73 11.54 11.87
CA LEU A 437 -1.59 10.25 12.53
C LEU A 437 -1.00 9.24 11.55
N THR A 438 0.08 8.57 11.96
CA THR A 438 0.63 7.38 11.29
C THR A 438 0.56 6.21 12.26
N MET A 439 -0.03 5.08 11.87
CA MET A 439 -0.20 3.90 12.71
C MET A 439 0.45 2.66 12.08
N GLN A 440 1.18 1.88 12.87
CA GLN A 440 1.78 0.59 12.48
C GLN A 440 1.13 -0.58 13.24
N SER A 441 0.73 -1.64 12.54
CA SER A 441 0.25 -2.89 13.13
C SER A 441 1.23 -4.07 12.98
N PHE A 442 0.98 -5.17 13.71
CA PHE A 442 1.71 -6.44 13.58
C PHE A 442 0.73 -7.61 13.49
N CYS A 443 -0.02 -7.66 12.38
CA CYS A 443 -1.18 -8.54 12.24
C CYS A 443 -1.00 -9.68 11.24
N HIS A 444 -0.08 -9.57 10.30
CA HIS A 444 0.13 -10.57 9.25
C HIS A 444 1.18 -11.61 9.61
N THR A 445 2.08 -11.29 10.55
CA THR A 445 3.25 -12.11 10.90
C THR A 445 3.29 -12.56 12.37
N ALA A 446 2.32 -12.14 13.20
CA ALA A 446 2.36 -12.41 14.64
C ALA A 446 2.09 -13.86 15.04
N ALA A 447 1.34 -14.63 14.24
CA ALA A 447 0.87 -15.96 14.65
C ALA A 447 1.99 -17.02 14.62
N TYR A 448 2.82 -17.01 13.58
CA TYR A 448 3.91 -17.97 13.40
C TYR A 448 5.20 -17.28 12.90
N PRO A 449 5.79 -16.37 13.70
CA PRO A 449 6.87 -15.50 13.24
C PRO A 449 8.13 -16.31 12.88
N LYS A 450 8.69 -16.02 11.70
CA LYS A 450 10.06 -16.44 11.34
C LYS A 450 11.07 -15.57 12.11
N PRO A 451 12.35 -15.98 12.20
CA PRO A 451 13.37 -15.16 12.87
C PRO A 451 13.47 -13.71 12.35
N VAL A 452 13.28 -13.50 11.04
CA VAL A 452 13.25 -12.16 10.42
C VAL A 452 11.99 -11.36 10.78
N ASP A 453 10.86 -12.04 11.01
CA ASP A 453 9.63 -11.39 11.49
C ASP A 453 9.84 -10.92 12.94
N VAL A 454 10.49 -11.73 13.78
CA VAL A 454 10.85 -11.34 15.16
C VAL A 454 11.77 -10.12 15.16
N GLN A 455 12.77 -10.04 14.27
CA GLN A 455 13.58 -8.83 14.11
C GLN A 455 12.73 -7.61 13.73
N THR A 456 11.75 -7.80 12.84
CA THR A 456 10.80 -6.74 12.47
C THR A 456 9.96 -6.29 13.67
N HIS A 457 9.48 -7.23 14.49
CA HIS A 457 8.71 -6.94 15.70
C HIS A 457 9.51 -6.15 16.73
N HIS A 458 10.83 -6.31 16.77
CA HIS A 458 11.71 -5.58 17.69
C HIS A 458 12.18 -4.22 17.18
N THR A 459 12.27 -4.02 15.86
CA THR A 459 12.92 -2.81 15.28
C THR A 459 11.93 -1.83 14.67
N LEU A 460 10.83 -2.32 14.09
CA LEU A 460 9.85 -1.46 13.41
C LEU A 460 9.04 -0.57 14.37
N PRO A 461 8.66 -1.00 15.59
CA PRO A 461 7.94 -0.12 16.52
C PRO A 461 8.73 1.16 16.82
N ASP A 462 10.00 1.04 17.22
CA ASP A 462 10.83 2.19 17.57
C ASP A 462 11.06 3.11 16.38
N PHE A 463 11.26 2.55 15.17
CA PHE A 463 11.39 3.34 13.95
C PHE A 463 10.18 4.25 13.70
N ILE A 464 8.97 3.74 13.95
CA ILE A 464 7.70 4.47 13.77
C ILE A 464 7.48 5.48 14.92
N MET A 465 7.69 5.06 16.17
CA MET A 465 7.47 5.90 17.35
C MET A 465 8.43 7.10 17.41
N ASN A 466 9.70 6.90 17.04
CA ASN A 466 10.69 7.99 16.99
C ASN A 466 10.37 9.06 15.95
N ARG A 467 9.40 8.80 15.05
CA ARG A 467 8.89 9.73 14.05
C ARG A 467 7.52 10.31 14.40
N GLY A 468 7.01 10.05 15.61
CA GLY A 468 5.70 10.51 16.08
C GLY A 468 4.54 9.59 15.73
N GLY A 469 4.80 8.37 15.24
CA GLY A 469 3.78 7.39 14.89
C GLY A 469 3.34 6.51 16.06
N VAL A 470 2.14 5.95 15.96
CA VAL A 470 1.58 4.97 16.91
C VAL A 470 1.95 3.55 16.47
N ALA A 471 2.56 2.76 17.35
CA ALA A 471 2.85 1.35 17.07
C ALA A 471 1.99 0.43 17.95
N LEU A 472 1.26 -0.47 17.31
CA LEU A 472 0.59 -1.59 17.98
C LEU A 472 1.61 -2.70 18.29
N ARG A 473 1.14 -3.79 18.93
CA ARG A 473 1.98 -4.92 19.35
C ARG A 473 1.57 -6.21 18.63
N PRO A 474 2.49 -7.17 18.40
CA PRO A 474 2.13 -8.50 17.95
C PRO A 474 1.06 -9.13 18.85
N GLY A 475 -0.02 -9.64 18.26
CA GLY A 475 -1.18 -10.19 18.97
C GLY A 475 -2.29 -9.20 19.31
N ASP A 476 -2.11 -7.89 19.04
CA ASP A 476 -3.20 -6.91 19.17
C ASP A 476 -4.31 -7.12 18.14
N GLY A 477 -3.95 -7.58 16.95
CA GLY A 477 -4.87 -7.93 15.87
C GLY A 477 -4.78 -7.04 14.64
N VAL A 478 -5.77 -7.20 13.77
CA VAL A 478 -5.84 -6.70 12.39
C VAL A 478 -5.77 -5.17 12.31
N ILE A 479 -4.93 -4.66 11.40
CA ILE A 479 -4.70 -3.22 11.17
C ILE A 479 -6.00 -2.40 11.16
N HIS A 480 -6.96 -2.77 10.31
CA HIS A 480 -8.13 -1.94 10.03
C HIS A 480 -9.11 -1.87 11.21
N SER A 481 -9.20 -2.94 12.01
CA SER A 481 -10.03 -2.97 13.22
C SER A 481 -9.53 -2.01 14.31
N TRP A 482 -8.25 -1.63 14.26
CA TRP A 482 -7.63 -0.60 15.10
C TRP A 482 -7.61 0.77 14.42
N LEU A 483 -7.14 0.84 13.17
CA LEU A 483 -7.02 2.09 12.43
C LEU A 483 -8.37 2.80 12.27
N ASN A 484 -9.45 2.06 12.00
CA ASN A 484 -10.79 2.62 11.86
C ASN A 484 -11.25 3.30 13.16
N ARG A 485 -10.79 2.81 14.32
CA ARG A 485 -11.04 3.41 15.63
C ARG A 485 -10.19 4.65 15.91
N MET A 486 -9.35 5.08 14.98
CA MET A 486 -8.49 6.27 15.08
C MET A 486 -8.82 7.32 14.01
N LEU A 487 -9.91 7.16 13.26
CA LEU A 487 -10.29 8.07 12.18
C LEU A 487 -11.07 9.28 12.68
N LEU A 488 -10.97 10.38 11.93
CA LEU A 488 -11.89 11.51 12.04
C LEU A 488 -12.86 11.50 10.85
N PRO A 489 -14.17 11.71 11.07
CA PRO A 489 -15.14 11.79 9.99
C PRO A 489 -14.73 12.84 8.95
N ASP A 490 -15.11 12.64 7.68
CA ASP A 490 -14.97 13.64 6.64
C ASP A 490 -13.51 14.06 6.32
N THR A 491 -12.54 13.20 6.65
CA THR A 491 -11.12 13.42 6.36
C THR A 491 -10.56 12.41 5.37
N VAL A 492 -9.41 12.74 4.78
CA VAL A 492 -8.73 11.92 3.77
C VAL A 492 -7.51 11.23 4.39
N GLY A 493 -7.21 10.01 3.95
CA GLY A 493 -5.97 9.33 4.30
C GLY A 493 -5.54 8.25 3.31
N THR A 494 -4.56 7.47 3.71
CA THR A 494 -4.00 6.38 2.90
C THR A 494 -3.46 5.25 3.79
N GLY A 495 -2.97 4.19 3.18
CA GLY A 495 -2.25 3.16 3.91
C GLY A 495 -1.55 2.16 3.01
N GLY A 496 -0.50 1.54 3.56
CA GLY A 496 0.32 0.48 2.93
C GLY A 496 -0.38 -0.87 2.86
N ASP A 497 -1.70 -0.86 2.67
CA ASP A 497 -2.56 -2.03 2.57
C ASP A 497 -3.77 -1.73 1.70
N SER A 498 -4.06 -2.58 0.71
CA SER A 498 -5.14 -2.38 -0.27
C SER A 498 -6.54 -2.33 0.34
N HIS A 499 -6.72 -2.81 1.57
CA HIS A 499 -7.97 -2.79 2.33
C HIS A 499 -8.04 -1.62 3.31
N THR A 500 -7.13 -0.65 3.19
CA THR A 500 -7.27 0.65 3.87
C THR A 500 -8.44 1.41 3.24
N ARG A 501 -9.67 1.09 3.65
CA ARG A 501 -10.93 1.60 3.11
C ARG A 501 -11.74 2.20 4.26
N PHE A 502 -11.54 3.49 4.51
CA PHE A 502 -12.11 4.13 5.69
C PHE A 502 -13.64 4.08 5.68
N PRO A 503 -14.29 3.59 6.76
CA PRO A 503 -15.75 3.59 6.86
C PRO A 503 -16.33 4.98 7.18
N ILE A 504 -15.48 5.91 7.62
CA ILE A 504 -15.80 7.33 7.85
C ILE A 504 -14.69 8.20 7.25
N GLY A 505 -15.05 9.12 6.35
CA GLY A 505 -14.08 9.80 5.48
C GLY A 505 -13.80 9.00 4.21
N ILE A 506 -12.60 9.15 3.65
CA ILE A 506 -12.17 8.42 2.45
C ILE A 506 -10.66 8.12 2.51
N SER A 507 -10.26 6.98 1.96
CA SER A 507 -8.86 6.62 1.80
C SER A 507 -8.54 6.08 0.42
N PHE A 508 -7.31 6.37 -0.03
CA PHE A 508 -6.75 5.84 -1.27
C PHE A 508 -5.50 5.01 -0.93
N PRO A 509 -5.60 3.68 -0.86
CA PRO A 509 -4.45 2.80 -0.61
C PRO A 509 -3.35 2.98 -1.64
N ALA A 510 -2.12 2.75 -1.20
CA ALA A 510 -0.97 2.89 -2.07
C ALA A 510 0.16 1.90 -1.75
N GLY A 511 1.13 1.82 -2.65
CA GLY A 511 2.38 1.12 -2.41
C GLY A 511 3.26 1.87 -1.39
N SER A 512 4.23 1.17 -0.82
CA SER A 512 5.10 1.69 0.26
C SER A 512 5.79 3.03 -0.03
N GLY A 513 6.13 3.32 -1.29
CA GLY A 513 6.79 4.59 -1.66
C GLY A 513 5.87 5.80 -1.45
N LEU A 514 4.64 5.73 -1.96
CA LEU A 514 3.66 6.80 -1.80
C LEU A 514 3.17 6.92 -0.35
N VAL A 515 3.08 5.81 0.37
CA VAL A 515 2.74 5.82 1.81
C VAL A 515 3.85 6.47 2.64
N ALA A 516 5.11 6.20 2.31
CA ALA A 516 6.25 6.87 2.93
C ALA A 516 6.22 8.38 2.66
N PHE A 517 5.98 8.79 1.41
CA PHE A 517 5.82 10.19 1.04
C PHE A 517 4.68 10.85 1.84
N ALA A 518 3.49 10.23 1.84
CA ALA A 518 2.31 10.72 2.54
C ALA A 518 2.53 10.89 4.05
N ALA A 519 3.20 9.94 4.69
CA ALA A 519 3.54 10.04 6.11
C ALA A 519 4.57 11.16 6.38
N ALA A 520 5.58 11.28 5.52
CA ALA A 520 6.66 12.25 5.68
C ALA A 520 6.20 13.70 5.45
N THR A 521 5.42 13.96 4.40
CA THR A 521 5.02 15.31 3.98
C THR A 521 3.63 15.72 4.46
N GLY A 522 2.79 14.76 4.87
CA GLY A 522 1.42 15.02 5.30
C GLY A 522 0.45 15.32 4.15
N VAL A 523 0.87 15.11 2.89
CA VAL A 523 0.05 15.27 1.67
C VAL A 523 0.27 14.09 0.73
N MET A 524 -0.65 13.86 -0.22
CA MET A 524 -0.51 12.77 -1.19
C MET A 524 -0.93 13.23 -2.58
N PRO A 525 -0.13 13.04 -3.65
CA PRO A 525 -0.58 13.31 -5.01
C PRO A 525 -1.75 12.42 -5.40
N LEU A 526 -2.74 13.03 -6.05
CA LEU A 526 -3.94 12.35 -6.52
C LEU A 526 -4.45 13.00 -7.81
N ASP A 527 -4.46 12.24 -8.90
CA ASP A 527 -5.36 12.53 -10.01
C ASP A 527 -6.77 12.08 -9.61
N MET A 528 -7.67 13.03 -9.39
CA MET A 528 -8.98 12.74 -8.83
C MET A 528 -9.74 11.73 -9.72
N PRO A 529 -10.09 10.54 -9.23
CA PRO A 529 -10.80 9.58 -10.05
C PRO A 529 -12.26 9.96 -10.28
N GLU A 530 -12.84 9.43 -11.36
CA GLU A 530 -14.29 9.42 -11.53
C GLU A 530 -14.98 8.56 -10.46
N SER A 531 -16.31 8.70 -10.32
CA SER A 531 -17.09 8.00 -9.26
C SER A 531 -18.22 7.16 -9.83
N VAL A 532 -18.53 6.04 -9.18
CA VAL A 532 -19.67 5.15 -9.46
C VAL A 532 -20.55 5.09 -8.23
N LEU A 533 -21.83 5.39 -8.40
CA LEU A 533 -22.81 5.33 -7.31
C LEU A 533 -23.47 3.96 -7.26
N VAL A 534 -23.45 3.33 -6.09
CA VAL A 534 -24.29 2.17 -5.75
C VAL A 534 -25.31 2.62 -4.72
N ARG A 535 -26.59 2.43 -5.02
CA ARG A 535 -27.68 2.83 -4.12
C ARG A 535 -28.56 1.64 -3.78
N PHE A 536 -28.62 1.33 -2.50
CA PHE A 536 -29.55 0.33 -1.98
C PHE A 536 -30.91 0.96 -1.65
N SER A 537 -31.99 0.22 -1.86
CA SER A 537 -33.35 0.62 -1.49
C SER A 537 -34.18 -0.58 -1.05
N GLY A 538 -35.26 -0.37 -0.31
CA GLY A 538 -36.10 -1.46 0.20
C GLY A 538 -35.66 -1.99 1.56
N GLU A 539 -36.07 -3.22 1.89
CA GLU A 539 -35.81 -3.86 3.18
C GLU A 539 -35.00 -5.15 3.01
N MET A 540 -34.05 -5.37 3.92
CA MET A 540 -33.26 -6.60 3.94
C MET A 540 -34.18 -7.80 4.22
N GLN A 541 -34.12 -8.83 3.37
CA GLN A 541 -34.97 -10.01 3.51
C GLN A 541 -34.49 -10.93 4.64
N PRO A 542 -35.38 -11.76 5.23
CA PRO A 542 -35.02 -12.67 6.31
C PRO A 542 -33.82 -13.56 5.96
N GLY A 543 -32.88 -13.67 6.89
CA GLY A 543 -31.65 -14.44 6.72
C GLY A 543 -30.58 -13.81 5.81
N ILE A 544 -30.86 -12.71 5.11
CA ILE A 544 -29.83 -12.00 4.33
C ILE A 544 -28.94 -11.20 5.28
N THR A 545 -27.64 -11.21 5.03
CA THR A 545 -26.63 -10.51 5.82
C THR A 545 -26.04 -9.33 5.05
N LEU A 546 -25.31 -8.45 5.74
CA LEU A 546 -24.60 -7.37 5.07
C LEU A 546 -23.53 -7.88 4.08
N ARG A 547 -22.92 -9.03 4.37
CA ARG A 547 -21.96 -9.66 3.47
C ARG A 547 -22.59 -10.13 2.16
N ASP A 548 -23.87 -10.48 2.16
CA ASP A 548 -24.60 -10.78 0.92
C ASP A 548 -24.81 -9.51 0.08
N LEU A 549 -25.06 -8.36 0.71
CA LEU A 549 -25.15 -7.07 0.02
C LEU A 549 -23.80 -6.66 -0.58
N VAL A 550 -22.69 -6.96 0.09
CA VAL A 550 -21.33 -6.80 -0.46
C VAL A 550 -21.20 -7.58 -1.78
N HIS A 551 -21.61 -8.85 -1.80
CA HIS A 551 -21.54 -9.69 -3.00
C HIS A 551 -22.66 -9.38 -4.03
N ALA A 552 -23.74 -8.71 -3.62
CA ALA A 552 -24.77 -8.23 -4.54
C ALA A 552 -24.22 -7.18 -5.52
N ILE A 553 -23.26 -6.35 -5.10
CA ILE A 553 -22.63 -5.34 -5.97
C ILE A 553 -22.03 -5.96 -7.24
N PRO A 554 -21.07 -6.91 -7.17
CA PRO A 554 -20.58 -7.60 -8.36
C PRO A 554 -21.68 -8.38 -9.09
N TYR A 555 -22.59 -9.04 -8.36
CA TYR A 555 -23.69 -9.80 -8.97
C TYR A 555 -24.56 -8.94 -9.90
N TYR A 556 -25.07 -7.80 -9.40
CA TYR A 556 -25.90 -6.90 -10.21
C TYR A 556 -25.09 -6.19 -11.30
N ALA A 557 -23.83 -5.84 -11.06
CA ALA A 557 -22.97 -5.28 -12.10
C ALA A 557 -22.76 -6.25 -13.28
N ILE A 558 -22.65 -7.56 -13.01
CA ILE A 558 -22.60 -8.61 -14.03
C ILE A 558 -23.93 -8.71 -14.79
N GLN A 559 -25.05 -8.75 -14.07
CA GLN A 559 -26.38 -8.80 -14.70
C GLN A 559 -26.64 -7.60 -15.62
N GLN A 560 -26.10 -6.43 -15.27
CA GLN A 560 -26.21 -5.20 -16.07
C GLN A 560 -25.13 -5.08 -17.17
N GLY A 561 -24.20 -6.04 -17.28
CA GLY A 561 -23.12 -6.02 -18.27
C GLY A 561 -22.01 -4.99 -18.01
N LEU A 562 -21.94 -4.45 -16.79
CA LEU A 562 -20.95 -3.47 -16.34
C LEU A 562 -19.69 -4.12 -15.74
N LEU A 563 -19.77 -5.41 -15.42
CA LEU A 563 -18.66 -6.24 -14.94
C LEU A 563 -18.66 -7.58 -15.68
N THR A 564 -17.49 -8.11 -16.01
CA THR A 564 -17.32 -9.46 -16.57
C THR A 564 -16.32 -10.28 -15.75
N VAL A 565 -16.57 -11.59 -15.66
CA VAL A 565 -15.65 -12.55 -15.01
C VAL A 565 -14.46 -12.88 -15.91
N GLU A 566 -14.69 -12.99 -17.23
CA GLU A 566 -13.63 -13.25 -18.22
C GLU A 566 -12.49 -12.23 -18.12
N LYS A 567 -11.24 -12.73 -18.14
CA LYS A 567 -10.04 -11.91 -17.93
C LYS A 567 -9.63 -11.20 -19.21
N GLN A 568 -9.74 -11.89 -20.35
CA GLN A 568 -9.44 -11.29 -21.63
C GLN A 568 -10.52 -10.27 -22.00
N GLY A 569 -10.14 -9.00 -22.19
CA GLY A 569 -11.08 -7.93 -22.51
C GLY A 569 -12.04 -7.59 -21.35
N LYS A 570 -11.61 -7.84 -20.10
CA LYS A 570 -12.40 -7.64 -18.89
C LYS A 570 -13.06 -6.25 -18.84
N LYS A 571 -14.38 -6.22 -18.66
CA LYS A 571 -15.12 -5.01 -18.31
C LYS A 571 -15.23 -4.93 -16.80
N ASN A 572 -14.91 -3.77 -16.24
CA ASN A 572 -15.11 -3.50 -14.83
C ASN A 572 -15.37 -2.00 -14.65
N ILE A 573 -16.64 -1.63 -14.45
CA ILE A 573 -17.04 -0.22 -14.26
C ILE A 573 -16.38 0.41 -13.04
N PHE A 574 -16.01 -0.36 -12.02
CA PHE A 574 -15.43 0.14 -10.77
C PHE A 574 -13.92 0.37 -10.86
N SER A 575 -13.24 -0.26 -11.82
CA SER A 575 -11.77 -0.25 -11.91
C SER A 575 -11.22 1.17 -12.05
N GLY A 576 -10.38 1.58 -11.11
CA GLY A 576 -9.76 2.90 -11.12
C GLY A 576 -10.68 4.06 -10.71
N ARG A 577 -11.91 3.79 -10.29
CA ARG A 577 -12.90 4.81 -9.86
C ARG A 577 -13.09 4.79 -8.36
N ILE A 578 -13.78 5.79 -7.82
CA ILE A 578 -14.29 5.79 -6.45
C ILE A 578 -15.65 5.08 -6.43
N LEU A 579 -15.82 4.12 -5.53
CA LEU A 579 -17.12 3.51 -5.24
C LEU A 579 -17.82 4.33 -4.17
N GLU A 580 -18.98 4.93 -4.48
CA GLU A 580 -19.79 5.67 -3.52
C GLU A 580 -21.08 4.90 -3.22
N ILE A 581 -21.39 4.70 -1.94
CA ILE A 581 -22.51 3.85 -1.50
C ILE A 581 -23.54 4.66 -0.71
N GLU A 582 -24.82 4.50 -1.07
CA GLU A 582 -25.97 5.12 -0.40
C GLU A 582 -27.08 4.10 -0.09
N GLY A 583 -28.03 4.48 0.79
CA GLY A 583 -29.24 3.70 1.07
C GLY A 583 -29.22 2.89 2.36
N LEU A 584 -28.09 2.88 3.08
CA LEU A 584 -27.89 2.11 4.32
C LEU A 584 -27.32 2.98 5.45
N SER A 585 -27.84 4.19 5.63
CA SER A 585 -27.22 5.23 6.45
C SER A 585 -27.17 4.94 7.96
N GLN A 586 -27.97 3.99 8.44
CA GLN A 586 -28.07 3.62 9.86
C GLN A 586 -27.16 2.45 10.27
N LEU A 587 -26.30 1.95 9.36
CA LEU A 587 -25.31 0.93 9.69
C LEU A 587 -24.36 1.40 10.79
N LYS A 588 -23.95 0.50 11.68
CA LYS A 588 -22.80 0.77 12.57
C LYS A 588 -21.53 0.95 11.74
N VAL A 589 -20.57 1.72 12.25
CA VAL A 589 -19.34 2.01 11.49
C VAL A 589 -18.55 0.74 11.14
N GLU A 590 -18.55 -0.27 12.02
CA GLU A 590 -17.90 -1.57 11.75
C GLU A 590 -18.63 -2.37 10.65
N GLN A 591 -19.94 -2.18 10.50
CA GLN A 591 -20.73 -2.77 9.41
C GLN A 591 -20.48 -2.03 8.10
N ALA A 592 -20.47 -0.70 8.13
CA ALA A 592 -20.13 0.13 6.98
C ALA A 592 -18.76 -0.23 6.39
N PHE A 593 -17.82 -0.66 7.25
CA PHE A 593 -16.53 -1.16 6.83
C PHE A 593 -16.62 -2.43 5.98
N GLU A 594 -17.58 -3.34 6.18
CA GLU A 594 -17.72 -4.54 5.32
C GLU A 594 -17.94 -4.16 3.85
N LEU A 595 -18.72 -3.10 3.58
CA LEU A 595 -18.95 -2.55 2.25
C LEU A 595 -17.73 -1.79 1.71
N ALA A 596 -17.11 -0.95 2.56
CA ALA A 596 -15.96 -0.16 2.16
C ALA A 596 -14.74 -1.05 1.87
N ASP A 597 -14.46 -2.04 2.72
CA ASP A 597 -13.33 -2.98 2.64
C ASP A 597 -13.32 -3.73 1.31
N ALA A 598 -14.47 -4.31 0.94
CA ALA A 598 -14.65 -5.07 -0.29
C ALA A 598 -14.56 -4.24 -1.58
N SER A 599 -14.51 -2.90 -1.49
CA SER A 599 -14.26 -2.05 -2.66
C SER A 599 -12.87 -2.34 -3.27
N ALA A 600 -11.93 -2.88 -2.49
CA ALA A 600 -10.62 -3.29 -2.97
C ALA A 600 -10.72 -4.35 -4.07
N GLU A 601 -11.60 -5.33 -3.92
CA GLU A 601 -11.82 -6.41 -4.89
C GLU A 601 -12.55 -5.92 -6.15
N ARG A 602 -13.24 -4.78 -6.08
CA ARG A 602 -13.78 -4.11 -7.28
C ARG A 602 -12.70 -3.38 -8.08
N SER A 603 -11.44 -3.39 -7.62
CA SER A 603 -10.35 -2.56 -8.13
C SER A 603 -10.65 -1.04 -8.06
N ALA A 604 -11.50 -0.64 -7.11
CA ALA A 604 -11.78 0.77 -6.86
C ALA A 604 -10.56 1.46 -6.24
N ALA A 605 -10.31 2.71 -6.66
CA ALA A 605 -9.25 3.55 -6.12
C ALA A 605 -9.52 3.94 -4.66
N GLY A 606 -10.79 4.24 -4.34
CA GLY A 606 -11.27 4.58 -3.00
C GLY A 606 -12.73 4.18 -2.82
N CYS A 607 -13.25 4.34 -1.60
CA CYS A 607 -14.66 4.11 -1.30
C CYS A 607 -15.16 5.17 -0.32
N THR A 608 -16.43 5.53 -0.43
CA THR A 608 -17.16 6.27 0.60
C THR A 608 -18.56 5.68 0.76
N ILE A 609 -19.10 5.78 1.97
CA ILE A 609 -20.45 5.35 2.30
C ILE A 609 -21.15 6.46 3.06
N LYS A 610 -22.36 6.81 2.64
CA LYS A 610 -23.18 7.81 3.31
C LYS A 610 -23.79 7.21 4.57
N LEU A 611 -23.36 7.70 5.73
CA LEU A 611 -23.89 7.34 7.04
C LEU A 611 -24.54 8.55 7.73
N ASP A 612 -25.49 8.26 8.60
CA ASP A 612 -26.03 9.26 9.52
C ASP A 612 -25.05 9.50 10.68
N LYS A 613 -25.26 10.58 11.44
CA LYS A 613 -24.32 10.98 12.50
C LYS A 613 -24.40 10.09 13.74
N GLU A 614 -25.53 9.46 14.00
CA GLU A 614 -25.77 8.70 15.23
C GLU A 614 -24.84 7.50 15.38
N PRO A 615 -24.64 6.62 14.36
CA PRO A 615 -23.65 5.55 14.42
C PRO A 615 -22.21 6.06 14.61
N ILE A 616 -21.88 7.22 14.04
CA ILE A 616 -20.54 7.82 14.13
C ILE A 616 -20.31 8.36 15.54
N ILE A 617 -21.30 9.05 16.13
CA ILE A 617 -21.25 9.53 17.52
C ILE A 617 -21.04 8.37 18.49
N GLU A 618 -21.80 7.28 18.34
CA GLU A 618 -21.60 6.07 19.15
C GLU A 618 -20.16 5.55 19.04
N TYR A 619 -19.68 5.40 17.81
CA TYR A 619 -18.35 4.86 17.54
C TYR A 619 -17.23 5.74 18.11
N LEU A 620 -17.29 7.06 17.93
CA LEU A 620 -16.26 7.97 18.46
C LEU A 620 -16.24 8.02 19.99
N ASN A 621 -17.40 7.95 20.65
CA ASN A 621 -17.44 7.86 22.12
C ASN A 621 -16.73 6.60 22.65
N SER A 622 -16.96 5.45 21.99
CA SER A 622 -16.24 4.21 22.28
C SER A 622 -14.74 4.35 22.02
N ASN A 623 -14.36 4.93 20.88
CA ASN A 623 -12.98 5.07 20.45
C ASN A 623 -12.15 5.98 21.36
N ILE A 624 -12.72 7.09 21.84
CA ILE A 624 -12.03 7.98 22.79
C ILE A 624 -11.60 7.21 24.05
N VAL A 625 -12.47 6.34 24.57
CA VAL A 625 -12.15 5.51 25.73
C VAL A 625 -11.06 4.49 25.39
N LEU A 626 -11.11 3.87 24.21
CA LEU A 626 -10.06 2.97 23.74
C LEU A 626 -8.70 3.67 23.64
N LEU A 627 -8.63 4.86 23.04
CA LEU A 627 -7.37 5.59 22.87
C LEU A 627 -6.81 6.06 24.23
N LYS A 628 -7.67 6.51 25.16
CA LYS A 628 -7.26 6.78 26.55
C LYS A 628 -6.73 5.50 27.21
N TRP A 629 -7.42 4.38 27.07
CA TRP A 629 -6.95 3.09 27.56
C TRP A 629 -5.58 2.71 26.95
N MET A 630 -5.35 2.93 25.65
CA MET A 630 -4.05 2.69 25.01
C MET A 630 -2.92 3.52 25.66
N ILE A 631 -3.20 4.79 25.98
CA ILE A 631 -2.23 5.63 26.71
C ILE A 631 -1.92 5.02 28.08
N ALA A 632 -2.93 4.56 28.82
CA ALA A 632 -2.76 3.91 30.12
C ALA A 632 -1.97 2.58 30.03
N GLU A 633 -2.12 1.84 28.93
CA GLU A 633 -1.38 0.60 28.65
C GLU A 633 0.02 0.83 28.05
N GLY A 634 0.46 2.08 27.93
CA GLY A 634 1.80 2.44 27.45
C GLY A 634 2.01 2.19 25.95
N TYR A 635 1.00 2.43 25.12
CA TYR A 635 1.15 2.43 23.67
C TYR A 635 2.01 3.60 23.17
N GLY A 636 2.67 3.37 22.03
CA GLY A 636 3.63 4.28 21.42
C GLY A 636 3.06 5.62 20.96
N ASP A 637 3.89 6.67 21.10
CA ASP A 637 3.61 8.10 20.91
C ASP A 637 2.30 8.61 21.53
N ARG A 638 2.38 8.87 22.83
CA ARG A 638 1.28 9.42 23.63
C ARG A 638 0.74 10.75 23.07
N ARG A 639 1.58 11.61 22.50
CA ARG A 639 1.17 12.95 22.02
C ARG A 639 0.26 12.84 20.81
N THR A 640 0.57 11.95 19.87
CA THR A 640 -0.27 11.66 18.71
C THR A 640 -1.62 11.07 19.13
N LEU A 641 -1.65 10.17 20.13
CA LEU A 641 -2.90 9.65 20.69
C LEU A 641 -3.74 10.76 21.35
N GLU A 642 -3.14 11.61 22.18
CA GLU A 642 -3.83 12.75 22.83
C GLU A 642 -4.39 13.73 21.78
N ARG A 643 -3.61 14.10 20.77
CA ARG A 643 -4.05 14.97 19.67
C ARG A 643 -5.24 14.37 18.92
N ARG A 644 -5.22 13.06 18.64
CA ARG A 644 -6.34 12.39 17.97
C ARG A 644 -7.59 12.37 18.85
N ILE A 645 -7.46 12.10 20.15
CA ILE A 645 -8.58 12.15 21.09
C ILE A 645 -9.22 13.54 21.10
N GLN A 646 -8.42 14.60 21.19
CA GLN A 646 -8.92 15.98 21.15
C GLN A 646 -9.66 16.29 19.84
N GLY A 647 -9.17 15.80 18.71
CA GLY A 647 -9.87 15.92 17.43
C GLY A 647 -11.24 15.23 17.41
N MET A 648 -11.36 14.06 18.04
CA MET A 648 -12.63 13.35 18.18
C MET A 648 -13.60 14.09 19.11
N GLU A 649 -13.11 14.55 20.27
CA GLU A 649 -13.89 15.34 21.23
C GLU A 649 -14.39 16.66 20.59
N ALA A 650 -13.56 17.31 19.77
CA ALA A 650 -13.93 18.51 19.03
C ALA A 650 -15.02 18.25 17.99
N TRP A 651 -14.96 17.14 17.25
CA TRP A 651 -16.03 16.78 16.31
C TRP A 651 -17.33 16.44 17.05
N LEU A 652 -17.26 15.71 18.18
CA LEU A 652 -18.44 15.38 18.98
C LEU A 652 -19.14 16.62 19.58
N ALA A 653 -18.41 17.71 19.81
CA ALA A 653 -18.98 18.97 20.27
C ALA A 653 -19.80 19.70 19.19
N ASP A 654 -19.51 19.48 17.91
CA ASP A 654 -20.23 20.05 16.76
C ASP A 654 -20.30 19.04 15.60
N PRO A 655 -21.14 17.99 15.72
CA PRO A 655 -21.13 16.85 14.81
C PRO A 655 -21.74 17.21 13.46
N LYS A 656 -20.86 17.58 12.53
CA LYS A 656 -21.19 17.94 11.15
C LYS A 656 -20.64 16.91 10.17
N LEU A 657 -21.46 16.59 9.16
CA LEU A 657 -21.12 15.70 8.07
C LEU A 657 -21.41 16.39 6.73
N MET A 658 -20.53 16.13 5.76
CA MET A 658 -20.76 16.46 4.37
C MET A 658 -21.79 15.52 3.74
N SER A 659 -22.46 16.02 2.70
CA SER A 659 -23.35 15.24 1.85
C SER A 659 -23.06 15.55 0.39
N ALA A 660 -23.21 14.55 -0.49
CA ALA A 660 -23.21 14.80 -1.93
C ALA A 660 -24.28 15.85 -2.29
N ASP A 661 -23.98 16.68 -3.30
CA ASP A 661 -24.97 17.57 -3.88
C ASP A 661 -26.02 16.77 -4.67
N ALA A 662 -27.24 17.30 -4.75
CA ALA A 662 -28.37 16.61 -5.38
C ALA A 662 -28.18 16.37 -6.88
N ASP A 663 -27.37 17.21 -7.54
CA ASP A 663 -27.07 17.16 -8.97
C ASP A 663 -25.63 16.69 -9.26
N ALA A 664 -24.99 16.00 -8.31
CA ALA A 664 -23.65 15.43 -8.49
C ALA A 664 -23.62 14.41 -9.63
N GLU A 665 -22.52 14.43 -10.40
CA GLU A 665 -22.35 13.58 -11.58
C GLU A 665 -21.56 12.30 -11.25
N TYR A 666 -22.09 11.16 -11.71
CA TYR A 666 -21.47 9.85 -11.58
C TYR A 666 -21.34 9.22 -12.95
N SER A 667 -20.28 8.44 -13.16
CA SER A 667 -20.06 7.77 -14.45
C SER A 667 -20.99 6.58 -14.67
N ALA A 668 -21.48 5.99 -13.60
CA ALA A 668 -22.59 5.04 -13.61
C ALA A 668 -23.32 5.08 -12.27
N VAL A 669 -24.61 4.70 -12.30
CA VAL A 669 -25.44 4.50 -11.11
C VAL A 669 -26.00 3.08 -11.17
N ILE A 670 -25.83 2.33 -10.08
CA ILE A 670 -26.33 0.96 -9.92
C ILE A 670 -27.31 0.96 -8.75
N ASP A 671 -28.60 0.90 -9.06
CA ASP A 671 -29.65 0.74 -8.05
C ASP A 671 -29.86 -0.75 -7.73
N ILE A 672 -29.85 -1.09 -6.44
CA ILE A 672 -30.05 -2.46 -5.94
C ILE A 672 -31.25 -2.46 -4.99
N ASP A 673 -32.32 -3.16 -5.38
CA ASP A 673 -33.50 -3.38 -4.53
C ASP A 673 -33.25 -4.57 -3.59
N LEU A 674 -33.19 -4.27 -2.28
CA LEU A 674 -32.99 -5.26 -1.23
C LEU A 674 -34.09 -6.33 -1.20
N ASN A 675 -35.31 -6.00 -1.65
CA ASN A 675 -36.42 -6.96 -1.70
C ASN A 675 -36.24 -8.05 -2.78
N ALA A 676 -35.33 -7.81 -3.74
CA ALA A 676 -35.00 -8.77 -4.78
C ALA A 676 -33.94 -9.79 -4.33
N ILE A 677 -33.20 -9.52 -3.25
CA ILE A 677 -32.19 -10.42 -2.70
C ILE A 677 -32.86 -11.38 -1.71
N ARG A 678 -33.19 -12.59 -2.17
CA ARG A 678 -33.99 -13.57 -1.40
C ARG A 678 -33.22 -14.80 -0.93
N GLU A 679 -31.98 -14.92 -1.34
CA GLU A 679 -31.06 -15.95 -0.89
C GLU A 679 -29.63 -15.39 -0.79
N PRO A 680 -28.74 -16.02 0.00
CA PRO A 680 -27.35 -15.58 0.12
C PRO A 680 -26.61 -15.54 -1.21
N ILE A 681 -25.61 -14.67 -1.30
CA ILE A 681 -24.75 -14.50 -2.46
C ILE A 681 -23.31 -14.78 -2.03
N LEU A 682 -22.61 -15.62 -2.80
CA LEU A 682 -21.23 -16.03 -2.56
C LEU A 682 -20.35 -15.61 -3.73
N CYS A 683 -19.04 -15.51 -3.52
CA CYS A 683 -18.10 -15.55 -4.64
C CYS A 683 -17.63 -16.99 -4.85
N ALA A 684 -17.78 -17.51 -6.07
CA ALA A 684 -17.36 -18.84 -6.48
C ALA A 684 -15.82 -18.97 -6.47
N PRO A 685 -15.28 -20.20 -6.52
CA PRO A 685 -13.87 -20.43 -6.27
C PRO A 685 -12.95 -19.62 -7.18
N ASN A 686 -11.98 -18.96 -6.55
CA ASN A 686 -10.80 -18.38 -7.19
C ASN A 686 -10.99 -17.08 -7.97
N ASP A 687 -12.17 -16.46 -7.90
CA ASP A 687 -12.41 -15.11 -8.42
C ASP A 687 -13.37 -14.31 -7.52
N PRO A 688 -12.94 -13.17 -6.92
CA PRO A 688 -13.83 -12.32 -6.14
C PRO A 688 -14.94 -11.66 -6.97
N ASP A 689 -14.83 -11.60 -8.30
CA ASP A 689 -15.86 -11.10 -9.20
C ASP A 689 -16.96 -12.11 -9.51
N ASP A 690 -16.71 -13.42 -9.36
CA ASP A 690 -17.65 -14.47 -9.75
C ASP A 690 -18.72 -14.68 -8.67
N ALA A 691 -19.59 -13.67 -8.52
CA ALA A 691 -20.68 -13.68 -7.57
C ALA A 691 -21.85 -14.54 -8.05
N ARG A 692 -22.31 -15.47 -7.20
CA ARG A 692 -23.37 -16.43 -7.51
C ARG A 692 -24.35 -16.59 -6.36
N LEU A 693 -25.59 -16.91 -6.69
CA LEU A 693 -26.63 -17.24 -5.72
C LEU A 693 -26.34 -18.57 -5.03
N LEU A 694 -26.71 -18.70 -3.74
CA LEU A 694 -26.55 -19.93 -2.96
C LEU A 694 -27.10 -21.17 -3.68
N SER A 695 -28.30 -21.05 -4.26
CA SER A 695 -28.97 -22.10 -5.02
C SER A 695 -28.14 -22.70 -6.15
N SER A 696 -27.20 -21.94 -6.73
CA SER A 696 -26.36 -22.39 -7.84
C SER A 696 -25.14 -23.23 -7.43
N VAL A 697 -24.78 -23.22 -6.14
CA VAL A 697 -23.58 -23.90 -5.59
C VAL A 697 -23.91 -24.78 -4.37
N ALA A 698 -25.19 -24.87 -3.99
CA ALA A 698 -25.65 -25.69 -2.88
C ALA A 698 -25.29 -27.16 -3.09
N GLY A 699 -24.83 -27.83 -2.03
CA GLY A 699 -24.41 -29.24 -2.06
C GLY A 699 -22.92 -29.46 -2.24
N ASP A 700 -22.16 -28.44 -2.67
CA ASP A 700 -20.71 -28.57 -2.82
C ASP A 700 -20.05 -28.95 -1.49
N LYS A 701 -19.19 -29.96 -1.53
CA LYS A 701 -18.49 -30.48 -0.35
C LYS A 701 -17.48 -29.46 0.17
N ILE A 702 -17.45 -29.27 1.48
CA ILE A 702 -16.51 -28.36 2.16
C ILE A 702 -15.56 -29.18 3.05
N ASP A 703 -14.26 -28.91 2.94
CA ASP A 703 -13.21 -29.57 3.73
C ASP A 703 -12.77 -28.70 4.92
N GLU A 704 -12.62 -27.38 4.71
CA GLU A 704 -12.21 -26.42 5.73
C GLU A 704 -13.06 -25.15 5.69
N VAL A 705 -13.18 -24.47 6.83
CA VAL A 705 -13.92 -23.20 6.93
C VAL A 705 -13.09 -22.19 7.71
N PHE A 706 -13.05 -20.94 7.25
CA PHE A 706 -12.36 -19.85 7.92
C PHE A 706 -13.32 -18.70 8.24
N ILE A 707 -13.40 -18.35 9.53
CA ILE A 707 -14.15 -17.19 10.03
C ILE A 707 -13.18 -16.29 10.80
N GLY A 708 -12.83 -15.15 10.22
CA GLY A 708 -12.03 -14.14 10.91
C GLY A 708 -11.07 -13.36 10.03
N SER A 709 -11.50 -12.20 9.55
CA SER A 709 -10.62 -11.25 8.83
C SER A 709 -10.98 -9.81 9.24
N CYS A 710 -10.47 -8.81 8.52
CA CYS A 710 -10.91 -7.43 8.70
C CYS A 710 -12.42 -7.24 8.38
N MET A 711 -13.01 -8.12 7.55
CA MET A 711 -14.45 -8.12 7.24
C MET A 711 -15.34 -8.55 8.41
N THR A 712 -14.77 -8.98 9.53
CA THR A 712 -15.56 -9.52 10.65
C THR A 712 -15.46 -8.63 11.88
N ASN A 713 -16.57 -8.43 12.56
CA ASN A 713 -16.71 -7.91 13.92
C ASN A 713 -17.22 -9.01 14.88
N ILE A 714 -17.24 -8.72 16.19
CA ILE A 714 -17.66 -9.68 17.24
C ILE A 714 -19.04 -10.33 17.02
N GLY A 715 -19.99 -9.64 16.37
CA GLY A 715 -21.34 -10.16 16.14
C GLY A 715 -21.35 -11.45 15.32
N HIS A 716 -20.49 -11.54 14.30
CA HIS A 716 -20.35 -12.75 13.48
C HIS A 716 -19.84 -13.94 14.28
N PHE A 717 -18.91 -13.72 15.20
CA PHE A 717 -18.38 -14.78 16.06
C PHE A 717 -19.46 -15.29 17.02
N ARG A 718 -20.29 -14.40 17.58
CA ARG A 718 -21.45 -14.80 18.38
C ARG A 718 -22.46 -15.60 17.56
N ALA A 719 -22.76 -15.16 16.34
CA ALA A 719 -23.69 -15.86 15.43
C ALA A 719 -23.17 -17.27 15.11
N ALA A 720 -21.91 -17.39 14.70
CA ALA A 720 -21.25 -18.67 14.46
C ALA A 720 -21.26 -19.56 15.72
N GLY A 721 -20.95 -18.98 16.89
CA GLY A 721 -20.99 -19.68 18.16
C GLY A 721 -22.37 -20.24 18.49
N LYS A 722 -23.44 -19.44 18.33
CA LYS A 722 -24.83 -19.88 18.56
C LYS A 722 -25.25 -21.01 17.61
N MET A 723 -24.76 -21.02 16.37
CA MET A 723 -24.99 -22.12 15.43
C MET A 723 -24.23 -23.38 15.85
N LEU A 724 -22.95 -23.24 16.24
CA LEU A 724 -22.10 -24.36 16.66
C LEU A 724 -22.58 -25.02 17.96
N ASP A 725 -23.09 -24.25 18.92
CA ASP A 725 -23.51 -24.78 20.24
C ASP A 725 -24.69 -25.76 20.15
N LYS A 726 -25.48 -25.68 19.07
CA LYS A 726 -26.60 -26.60 18.80
C LYS A 726 -26.12 -27.95 18.27
N PHE A 727 -24.93 -28.00 17.70
CA PHE A 727 -24.37 -29.23 17.18
C PHE A 727 -23.70 -30.02 18.31
N LYS A 728 -24.15 -31.27 18.51
CA LYS A 728 -23.57 -32.16 19.51
C LYS A 728 -22.40 -32.94 18.92
N GLY A 729 -21.19 -32.62 19.34
CA GLY A 729 -19.96 -33.33 18.97
C GLY A 729 -19.00 -32.45 18.19
N GLN A 730 -18.01 -33.08 17.54
CA GLN A 730 -17.08 -32.39 16.66
C GLN A 730 -17.67 -32.27 15.25
N ILE A 731 -17.54 -31.09 14.66
CA ILE A 731 -18.01 -30.83 13.29
C ILE A 731 -17.20 -31.65 12.26
N PRO A 732 -17.77 -31.94 11.08
CA PRO A 732 -17.11 -32.74 10.05
C PRO A 732 -16.00 -32.00 9.29
N THR A 733 -15.93 -30.67 9.41
CA THR A 733 -14.93 -29.84 8.72
C THR A 733 -13.82 -29.37 9.66
N ARG A 734 -12.71 -28.88 9.09
CA ARG A 734 -11.73 -28.13 9.88
C ARG A 734 -12.14 -26.66 9.93
N LEU A 735 -12.64 -26.20 11.08
CA LEU A 735 -13.00 -24.80 11.29
C LEU A 735 -11.85 -24.02 11.93
N TRP A 736 -11.56 -22.86 11.36
CA TRP A 736 -10.59 -21.88 11.83
C TRP A 736 -11.32 -20.61 12.28
N ILE A 737 -11.10 -20.20 13.53
CA ILE A 737 -11.69 -19.00 14.15
C ILE A 737 -10.57 -18.03 14.48
N ALA A 738 -10.60 -16.82 13.93
CA ALA A 738 -9.56 -15.81 14.15
C ALA A 738 -10.19 -14.45 14.49
N PRO A 739 -10.43 -14.12 15.78
CA PRO A 739 -10.96 -12.82 16.16
C PRO A 739 -10.07 -11.67 15.64
N PRO A 740 -10.65 -10.56 15.17
CA PRO A 740 -9.88 -9.52 14.51
C PRO A 740 -9.01 -8.73 15.48
N THR A 741 -9.39 -8.61 16.76
CA THR A 741 -8.57 -7.96 17.79
C THR A 741 -8.53 -8.76 19.09
N LYS A 742 -7.55 -8.43 19.95
CA LYS A 742 -7.50 -8.99 21.31
C LYS A 742 -8.70 -8.57 22.16
N MET A 743 -9.36 -7.46 21.85
CA MET A 743 -10.56 -7.01 22.57
C MET A 743 -11.75 -7.91 22.24
N ASP A 744 -11.91 -8.27 20.96
CA ASP A 744 -12.92 -9.24 20.53
C ASP A 744 -12.66 -10.62 21.17
N ALA A 745 -11.41 -11.07 21.14
CA ALA A 745 -11.00 -12.33 21.76
C ALA A 745 -11.31 -12.37 23.26
N ALA A 746 -10.99 -11.29 23.98
CA ALA A 746 -11.27 -11.18 25.42
C ALA A 746 -12.77 -11.21 25.71
N GLN A 747 -13.58 -10.43 24.99
CA GLN A 747 -15.03 -10.40 25.19
C GLN A 747 -15.70 -11.74 24.84
N LEU A 748 -15.28 -12.39 23.75
CA LEU A 748 -15.77 -13.73 23.38
C LEU A 748 -15.37 -14.79 24.39
N THR A 749 -14.23 -14.63 25.06
CA THR A 749 -13.80 -15.51 26.14
C THR A 749 -14.67 -15.31 27.38
N GLU A 750 -14.91 -14.05 27.79
CA GLU A 750 -15.75 -13.69 28.93
C GLU A 750 -17.18 -14.20 28.77
N GLU A 751 -17.72 -14.11 27.56
CA GLU A 751 -19.07 -14.60 27.23
C GLU A 751 -19.15 -16.13 27.03
N GLY A 752 -18.02 -16.85 27.13
CA GLY A 752 -17.97 -18.30 27.07
C GLY A 752 -17.95 -18.91 25.65
N TYR A 753 -17.89 -18.10 24.59
CA TYR A 753 -17.89 -18.57 23.21
C TYR A 753 -16.65 -19.40 22.85
N TYR A 754 -15.50 -19.13 23.48
CA TYR A 754 -14.31 -19.97 23.33
C TYR A 754 -14.55 -21.42 23.76
N GLY A 755 -15.36 -21.64 24.80
CA GLY A 755 -15.78 -22.97 25.23
C GLY A 755 -16.63 -23.68 24.16
N VAL A 756 -17.51 -22.95 23.48
CA VAL A 756 -18.31 -23.46 22.36
C VAL A 756 -17.41 -23.90 21.20
N TYR A 757 -16.50 -23.03 20.76
CA TYR A 757 -15.56 -23.33 19.67
C TYR A 757 -14.65 -24.52 19.99
N GLY A 758 -14.16 -24.61 21.24
CA GLY A 758 -13.35 -25.74 21.68
C GLY A 758 -14.12 -27.06 21.64
N ARG A 759 -15.37 -27.08 22.12
CA ARG A 759 -16.23 -28.27 22.08
C ARG A 759 -16.56 -28.71 20.65
N SER A 760 -16.73 -27.77 19.73
CA SER A 760 -16.98 -28.09 18.32
C SER A 760 -15.73 -28.64 17.60
N GLY A 761 -14.54 -28.53 18.20
CA GLY A 761 -13.27 -28.93 17.59
C GLY A 761 -12.64 -27.85 16.69
N ALA A 762 -13.08 -26.59 16.81
CA ALA A 762 -12.53 -25.49 16.04
C ALA A 762 -11.10 -25.14 16.50
N ARG A 763 -10.27 -24.73 15.54
CA ARG A 763 -8.95 -24.16 15.82
C ARG A 763 -9.08 -22.65 15.99
N ILE A 764 -8.77 -22.15 17.17
CA ILE A 764 -8.79 -20.72 17.47
C ILE A 764 -7.38 -20.16 17.28
N GLU A 765 -7.22 -19.24 16.34
CA GLU A 765 -5.97 -18.53 16.08
C GLU A 765 -5.88 -17.28 16.96
N ILE A 766 -4.66 -16.80 17.21
CA ILE A 766 -4.47 -15.51 17.87
C ILE A 766 -5.03 -14.35 17.01
N PRO A 767 -5.34 -13.19 17.60
CA PRO A 767 -5.79 -12.04 16.83
C PRO A 767 -4.81 -11.62 15.73
N GLY A 768 -5.30 -11.51 14.50
CA GLY A 768 -4.50 -11.16 13.33
C GLY A 768 -5.15 -11.62 12.02
N CYS A 769 -4.45 -11.43 10.90
CA CYS A 769 -4.99 -11.73 9.57
C CYS A 769 -5.09 -13.24 9.30
N SER A 770 -4.32 -14.08 10.00
CA SER A 770 -4.37 -15.53 9.91
C SER A 770 -4.35 -16.04 8.45
N LEU A 771 -5.29 -16.91 8.06
CA LEU A 771 -5.39 -17.51 6.73
C LEU A 771 -5.69 -16.51 5.62
N CYS A 772 -6.21 -15.32 5.93
CA CYS A 772 -6.60 -14.31 4.93
C CYS A 772 -5.44 -13.92 3.99
N MET A 773 -4.20 -13.99 4.49
CA MET A 773 -3.01 -13.72 3.66
C MET A 773 -2.32 -14.98 3.13
N GLY A 774 -2.42 -16.11 3.85
CA GLY A 774 -1.74 -17.35 3.48
C GLY A 774 -0.21 -17.28 3.47
N ASN A 775 0.38 -16.33 4.22
CA ASN A 775 1.84 -16.17 4.31
C ASN A 775 2.48 -17.03 5.42
N GLN A 776 1.67 -17.47 6.41
CA GLN A 776 2.09 -18.32 7.53
C GLN A 776 1.30 -19.64 7.51
N ALA A 777 0.22 -19.72 8.32
CA ALA A 777 -0.71 -20.84 8.25
C ALA A 777 -1.42 -20.86 6.89
N ARG A 778 -1.65 -22.07 6.37
CA ARG A 778 -2.36 -22.34 5.13
C ARG A 778 -3.31 -23.51 5.32
N VAL A 779 -4.37 -23.56 4.52
CA VAL A 779 -5.26 -24.73 4.45
C VAL A 779 -4.55 -25.90 3.78
N ARG A 780 -5.12 -27.11 3.87
CA ARG A 780 -4.58 -28.26 3.13
C ARG A 780 -4.60 -28.03 1.63
N ASP A 781 -3.59 -28.56 0.95
CA ASP A 781 -3.52 -28.50 -0.51
C ASP A 781 -4.75 -29.16 -1.14
N GLY A 782 -5.32 -28.51 -2.16
CA GLY A 782 -6.51 -28.98 -2.85
C GLY A 782 -7.83 -28.90 -2.06
N ALA A 783 -7.82 -28.35 -0.83
CA ALA A 783 -9.03 -28.26 -0.02
C ALA A 783 -10.09 -27.34 -0.64
N THR A 784 -11.36 -27.71 -0.47
CA THR A 784 -12.49 -26.80 -0.74
C THR A 784 -12.84 -26.05 0.53
N VAL A 785 -12.87 -24.72 0.46
CA VAL A 785 -12.94 -23.84 1.62
C VAL A 785 -14.11 -22.88 1.51
N VAL A 786 -14.84 -22.66 2.61
CA VAL A 786 -15.71 -21.46 2.76
C VAL A 786 -14.99 -20.46 3.68
N SER A 787 -14.81 -19.23 3.21
CA SER A 787 -14.02 -18.22 3.90
C SER A 787 -14.78 -16.90 4.04
N THR A 788 -14.65 -16.25 5.20
CA THR A 788 -15.09 -14.87 5.39
C THR A 788 -13.97 -13.85 5.09
N SER A 789 -12.82 -14.28 4.57
CA SER A 789 -11.75 -13.39 4.09
C SER A 789 -12.21 -12.52 2.91
N THR A 790 -11.37 -11.58 2.49
CA THR A 790 -11.68 -10.69 1.36
C THR A 790 -11.37 -11.29 -0.01
N ARG A 791 -10.39 -12.22 -0.08
CA ARG A 791 -9.87 -12.76 -1.34
C ARG A 791 -9.90 -14.27 -1.37
N ASN A 792 -10.25 -14.81 -2.53
CA ASN A 792 -10.19 -16.22 -2.85
C ASN A 792 -9.26 -16.55 -4.02
N PHE A 793 -8.44 -15.61 -4.53
CA PHE A 793 -7.51 -15.85 -5.65
C PHE A 793 -6.76 -17.20 -5.57
N PRO A 794 -6.38 -17.79 -6.72
CA PRO A 794 -5.65 -19.06 -6.74
C PRO A 794 -4.44 -19.04 -5.80
N ASN A 795 -4.25 -20.13 -5.07
CA ASN A 795 -3.14 -20.32 -4.12
C ASN A 795 -3.12 -19.36 -2.91
N ARG A 796 -4.16 -18.53 -2.70
CA ARG A 796 -4.17 -17.56 -1.60
C ARG A 796 -4.20 -18.22 -0.24
N LEU A 797 -5.24 -19.02 0.07
CA LEU A 797 -5.36 -19.67 1.38
C LEU A 797 -4.53 -20.95 1.48
N GLY A 798 -4.29 -21.63 0.35
CA GLY A 798 -3.57 -22.90 0.26
C GLY A 798 -3.32 -23.29 -1.18
N THR A 799 -2.36 -24.18 -1.44
CA THR A 799 -1.95 -24.55 -2.79
C THR A 799 -3.07 -25.34 -3.48
N GLY A 800 -3.51 -24.90 -4.66
CA GLY A 800 -4.59 -25.55 -5.41
C GLY A 800 -5.94 -25.59 -4.67
N ALA A 801 -6.12 -24.80 -3.61
CA ALA A 801 -7.38 -24.74 -2.87
C ALA A 801 -8.48 -24.04 -3.68
N ASN A 802 -9.73 -24.48 -3.51
CA ASN A 802 -10.92 -23.86 -4.10
C ASN A 802 -11.68 -23.12 -3.02
N VAL A 803 -11.69 -21.78 -3.07
CA VAL A 803 -12.21 -20.98 -1.95
C VAL A 803 -13.48 -20.20 -2.33
N TYR A 804 -14.58 -20.51 -1.68
CA TYR A 804 -15.80 -19.70 -1.67
C TYR A 804 -15.67 -18.53 -0.69
N LEU A 805 -16.13 -17.34 -1.07
CA LEU A 805 -16.32 -16.22 -0.14
C LEU A 805 -17.78 -16.15 0.28
N ALA A 806 -18.03 -16.08 1.60
CA ALA A 806 -19.39 -16.12 2.16
C ALA A 806 -19.52 -15.28 3.45
N SER A 807 -20.76 -15.11 3.92
CA SER A 807 -21.07 -14.60 5.26
C SER A 807 -20.62 -15.58 6.36
N ALA A 808 -20.43 -15.07 7.58
CA ALA A 808 -19.97 -15.89 8.70
C ALA A 808 -21.02 -16.91 9.15
N GLU A 809 -22.29 -16.54 9.06
CA GLU A 809 -23.44 -17.37 9.35
C GLU A 809 -23.51 -18.55 8.37
N LEU A 810 -23.36 -18.27 7.07
CA LEU A 810 -23.34 -19.30 6.03
C LEU A 810 -22.09 -20.20 6.16
N ALA A 811 -20.94 -19.62 6.48
CA ALA A 811 -19.71 -20.36 6.74
C ALA A 811 -19.86 -21.30 7.95
N ALA A 812 -20.43 -20.82 9.06
CA ALA A 812 -20.65 -21.63 10.26
C ALA A 812 -21.61 -22.80 9.99
N LEU A 813 -22.70 -22.57 9.27
CA LEU A 813 -23.61 -23.65 8.88
C LEU A 813 -22.92 -24.66 7.94
N SER A 814 -22.14 -24.17 6.96
CA SER A 814 -21.37 -25.03 6.07
C SER A 814 -20.33 -25.87 6.83
N ALA A 815 -19.74 -25.31 7.89
CA ALA A 815 -18.79 -26.01 8.75
C ALA A 815 -19.46 -27.19 9.48
N VAL A 816 -20.69 -26.99 9.97
CA VAL A 816 -21.50 -28.01 10.65
C VAL A 816 -21.97 -29.10 9.68
N LEU A 817 -22.37 -28.73 8.46
CA LEU A 817 -22.92 -29.67 7.48
C LEU A 817 -21.86 -30.42 6.66
N GLY A 818 -20.63 -29.88 6.54
CA GLY A 818 -19.60 -30.45 5.65
C GLY A 818 -19.85 -30.18 4.16
N ARG A 819 -20.81 -29.32 3.85
CA ARG A 819 -21.18 -28.89 2.49
C ARG A 819 -21.85 -27.54 2.52
N ILE A 820 -21.97 -26.89 1.37
CA ILE A 820 -22.81 -25.70 1.21
C ILE A 820 -24.30 -26.10 1.43
N PRO A 821 -25.05 -25.41 2.32
CA PRO A 821 -26.45 -25.71 2.61
C PRO A 821 -27.36 -25.40 1.42
N SER A 822 -28.57 -25.96 1.41
CA SER A 822 -29.65 -25.43 0.58
C SER A 822 -30.17 -24.10 1.15
N VAL A 823 -30.91 -23.34 0.34
CA VAL A 823 -31.56 -22.10 0.78
C VAL A 823 -32.49 -22.34 1.96
N ASP A 824 -33.30 -23.40 1.92
CA ASP A 824 -34.24 -23.73 3.00
C ASP A 824 -33.52 -24.11 4.30
N GLU A 825 -32.45 -24.91 4.21
CA GLU A 825 -31.61 -25.26 5.37
C GLU A 825 -30.98 -24.00 6.00
N TYR A 826 -30.48 -23.10 5.16
CA TYR A 826 -29.89 -21.84 5.61
C TYR A 826 -30.91 -20.93 6.29
N LEU A 827 -32.05 -20.66 5.64
CA LEU A 827 -33.10 -19.81 6.19
C LEU A 827 -33.69 -20.39 7.48
N ALA A 828 -33.76 -21.72 7.59
CA ALA A 828 -34.16 -22.37 8.84
C ALA A 828 -33.18 -22.09 9.98
N ALA A 829 -31.88 -22.22 9.75
CA ALA A 829 -30.86 -21.92 10.74
C ALA A 829 -30.86 -20.43 11.13
N MET A 830 -31.02 -19.53 10.15
CA MET A 830 -31.03 -18.08 10.38
C MET A 830 -32.21 -17.62 11.24
N ARG A 831 -33.42 -18.17 11.07
CA ARG A 831 -34.57 -17.84 11.93
C ARG A 831 -34.27 -18.03 13.42
N GLU A 832 -33.43 -19.00 13.75
CA GLU A 832 -33.07 -19.27 15.14
C GLU A 832 -31.99 -18.31 15.67
N VAL A 833 -31.10 -17.82 14.80
CA VAL A 833 -30.14 -16.75 15.15
C VAL A 833 -30.87 -15.42 15.30
N ASP A 834 -31.80 -15.12 14.39
CA ASP A 834 -32.63 -13.92 14.37
C ASP A 834 -33.48 -13.77 15.63
N ALA A 835 -33.97 -14.89 16.20
CA ALA A 835 -34.69 -14.92 17.46
C ALA A 835 -33.90 -14.31 18.64
N THR A 836 -32.57 -14.23 18.53
CA THR A 836 -31.69 -13.60 19.54
C THR A 836 -30.77 -12.53 18.94
N ALA A 837 -31.13 -11.96 17.78
CA ALA A 837 -30.30 -11.02 17.02
C ALA A 837 -29.84 -9.81 17.85
N ALA A 838 -30.72 -9.24 18.69
CA ALA A 838 -30.40 -8.09 19.53
C ALA A 838 -29.25 -8.37 20.52
N ASP A 839 -29.11 -9.61 20.98
CA ASP A 839 -27.97 -10.03 21.80
C ASP A 839 -26.77 -10.45 20.92
N THR A 840 -27.00 -11.15 19.81
CA THR A 840 -25.94 -11.60 18.88
C THR A 840 -25.12 -10.43 18.35
N TYR A 841 -25.79 -9.39 17.84
CA TYR A 841 -25.17 -8.29 17.10
C TYR A 841 -24.95 -7.05 17.98
N ARG A 842 -24.48 -7.26 19.23
CA ARG A 842 -23.98 -6.18 20.10
C ARG A 842 -22.53 -5.82 19.73
N TYR A 843 -22.26 -4.57 19.39
CA TYR A 843 -20.90 -4.12 19.04
C TYR A 843 -20.10 -3.73 20.29
N LEU A 844 -18.77 -3.69 20.17
CA LEU A 844 -17.90 -3.31 21.28
C LEU A 844 -17.93 -1.78 21.50
N ASN A 845 -18.59 -1.38 22.58
CA ASN A 845 -18.64 -0.02 23.08
C ASN A 845 -17.78 0.09 24.35
N PHE A 846 -16.50 0.49 24.21
CA PHE A 846 -15.53 0.50 25.31
C PHE A 846 -15.91 1.45 26.44
N ASN A 847 -16.67 2.49 26.13
CA ASN A 847 -17.25 3.41 27.10
C ASN A 847 -18.33 2.78 28.00
N HIS A 848 -18.80 1.57 27.68
CA HIS A 848 -19.72 0.79 28.51
C HIS A 848 -19.04 -0.40 29.22
N LEU A 849 -17.72 -0.55 29.07
CA LEU A 849 -16.95 -1.65 29.65
C LEU A 849 -16.11 -1.14 30.85
N PRO A 850 -16.40 -1.57 32.09
CA PRO A 850 -15.72 -1.07 33.30
C PRO A 850 -14.20 -1.18 33.27
N GLU A 851 -13.66 -2.26 32.74
CA GLU A 851 -12.23 -2.55 32.66
C GLU A 851 -11.47 -1.59 31.73
N TYR A 852 -12.15 -0.99 30.75
CA TYR A 852 -11.58 0.05 29.87
C TYR A 852 -11.78 1.44 30.46
N THR A 853 -13.00 1.76 30.90
CA THR A 853 -13.33 3.07 31.49
C THR A 853 -12.52 3.37 32.76
N ALA A 854 -12.28 2.39 33.62
CA ALA A 854 -11.46 2.58 34.82
C ALA A 854 -10.03 3.05 34.50
N LYS A 855 -9.39 2.46 33.49
CA LYS A 855 -8.05 2.86 33.04
C LYS A 855 -8.08 4.19 32.29
N ALA A 856 -9.08 4.40 31.43
CA ALA A 856 -9.24 5.64 30.66
C ALA A 856 -9.45 6.87 31.56
N ASN A 857 -10.22 6.74 32.64
CA ASN A 857 -10.48 7.81 33.60
C ASN A 857 -9.23 8.24 34.40
N ALA A 858 -8.21 7.39 34.47
CA ALA A 858 -6.95 7.71 35.15
C ALA A 858 -5.97 8.50 34.26
N VAL A 859 -6.29 8.72 32.98
CA VAL A 859 -5.40 9.41 32.04
C VAL A 859 -5.52 10.92 32.19
N ILE A 860 -4.40 11.56 32.52
CA ILE A 860 -4.26 13.03 32.59
C ILE A 860 -3.44 13.48 31.39
N PHE A 861 -3.98 14.34 30.51
CA PHE A 861 -3.27 14.78 29.29
C PHE A 861 -2.02 15.58 29.65
N GLN A 862 -0.96 15.45 28.85
CA GLN A 862 0.24 16.24 29.06
C GLN A 862 -0.07 17.71 28.73
N THR A 863 0.03 18.61 29.72
CA THR A 863 0.00 20.05 29.47
C THR A 863 1.22 20.43 28.64
N ALA A 864 1.03 21.23 27.59
CA ALA A 864 2.13 21.81 26.83
C ALA A 864 3.03 22.60 27.79
N VAL A 865 4.31 22.20 27.87
CA VAL A 865 5.36 22.92 28.59
C VAL A 865 5.99 23.93 27.65
#